data_AF-A0A972DXL8-F1
#
_entry.id   AF-A0A972DXL8-F1
#
_cell.length_a   1.000
_cell.length_b   1.000
_cell.length_c   1.000
_cell.angle_alpha   90.00
_cell.angle_beta   90.00
_cell.angle_gamma   90.00
#
_symmetry.space_group_name_H-M   'P 1'
#
loop_
_entity.id
_entity.type
_entity.pdbx_description
1 polymer ?
#
loop_
_entity_poly.entity_id
_entity_poly.type
_entity_poly.pdbx_seq_one_letter_code
_entity_poly.pdbx_strand_id
1 'polypeptide(L)'
;MVSKRFAAFGVLLPLVLVSLCASRVGAQIYFSDDFADPAESATKWEVISGDWQIADGLYQQLSTASPWQASMVASDRWKDEWVEYTIEFKVRSLTPGDAPVNVLFRVQDPAPVTWDDRNGPNTHMYRWIINGWTNTESRLYIYNEGAATMLTQTNNALEVGTWYHIKLEVASTGLAGYVDDVEMFRVQHAQWTTGRVGLHAYSGVMDFDDFVVYGPLGLVSASTPSPEDGAVDVRRDGVLSWTAGASAVTHDVYLGTSFADVNAASRANPMGVLVSQGQTAATYDPGLLELGRTYYWRIDEVNGPPDYTIFKGDVWSFEVEPFAYPIEDVTVAASSFMEGAGPENVVNGSGLDENDQHSAKSADMWLSGENADQPTFIEFTFNRLYKLHQMLVWNYNIQFEAFLGYGFKNTTVEYSENGVDWMVLGDFEFAQATSLPAYASNTTIDFEGRAVQAVRLTANSNWGGAFPQYGLSEVRFTYVPTFARDPQPADGAAGVPPDATLSWRPGREAATHEVHLGTDPGALTPAGGGQAPSLTPQTLAFGTTCYWRVDEVNEAEPTAVWQGDLWTFATLEYATIDDFESYTDNIDAHETIFDTWLDGWVNNSGSTVGYLDAPFAERTIVHSGAQSMPLTYDNSSAPFYSEAERDLSGMAWNIHGADTLRMFVSGPVVGGNDPEPFYVAVEDAGGHVAVVTHPDIALSAGWTEWRIPFSELPGVDLSNVRTMYIGLGDRDNPRAGGAGLVFVDDIGFGHPGSAGD
;
A
#
# COMPACT_ATOMS: atom_id res chain seq x y z
N MET A 1 -8.49 46.61 16.65
CA MET A 1 -7.62 47.32 15.70
C MET A 1 -6.19 46.86 15.92
N VAL A 2 -5.83 45.68 15.40
CA VAL A 2 -4.45 45.18 15.22
C VAL A 2 -4.51 44.26 14.01
N SER A 3 -3.80 44.62 12.94
CA SER A 3 -3.79 43.88 11.67
C SER A 3 -2.84 42.69 11.76
N LYS A 4 -3.32 41.47 11.55
CA LYS A 4 -2.46 40.32 11.25
C LYS A 4 -2.06 40.40 9.78
N ARG A 5 -0.79 40.74 9.52
CA ARG A 5 -0.17 40.58 8.19
C ARG A 5 0.22 39.11 8.03
N PHE A 6 -0.43 38.42 7.11
CA PHE A 6 0.09 37.15 6.57
C PHE A 6 1.22 37.49 5.61
N ALA A 7 2.44 37.05 5.94
CA ALA A 7 3.55 37.02 5.00
C ALA A 7 3.45 35.69 4.24
N ALA A 8 3.23 35.79 2.92
CA ALA A 8 3.33 34.65 2.02
C ALA A 8 4.81 34.26 1.90
N PHE A 9 5.18 33.11 2.47
CA PHE A 9 6.40 32.41 2.10
C PHE A 9 6.10 31.64 0.82
N GLY A 10 6.66 32.10 -0.30
CA GLY A 10 6.70 31.32 -1.53
C GLY A 10 7.61 30.13 -1.34
N VAL A 11 7.03 28.93 -1.41
CA VAL A 11 7.78 27.68 -1.51
C VAL A 11 8.38 27.64 -2.91
N LEU A 12 9.69 27.89 -3.03
CA LEU A 12 10.46 27.34 -4.15
C LEU A 12 10.56 25.84 -3.88
N LEU A 13 9.76 25.04 -4.58
CA LEU A 13 10.07 23.61 -4.72
C LEU A 13 11.41 23.53 -5.49
N PRO A 14 12.45 22.88 -4.96
CA PRO A 14 13.50 22.37 -5.83
C PRO A 14 12.84 21.28 -6.68
N LEU A 15 12.90 21.45 -8.00
CA LEU A 15 12.59 20.39 -8.94
C LEU A 15 13.63 19.30 -8.72
N VAL A 16 13.30 18.30 -7.89
CA VAL A 16 14.11 17.09 -7.75
C VAL A 16 14.04 16.40 -9.10
N LEU A 17 15.15 16.40 -9.86
CA LEU A 17 15.32 15.45 -10.96
C LEU A 17 15.35 14.06 -10.32
N VAL A 18 14.20 13.39 -10.33
CA VAL A 18 14.14 11.95 -10.10
C VAL A 18 14.72 11.31 -11.36
N SER A 19 15.91 10.72 -11.23
CA SER A 19 16.47 9.83 -12.25
C SER A 19 15.51 8.66 -12.46
N LEU A 20 15.18 8.36 -13.72
CA LEU A 20 14.28 7.25 -14.09
C LEU A 20 14.82 5.86 -13.65
N CYS A 21 16.06 5.78 -13.16
CA CYS A 21 16.62 4.55 -12.61
C CYS A 21 15.97 4.11 -11.28
N ALA A 22 15.23 4.97 -10.57
CA ALA A 22 14.81 4.72 -9.20
C ALA A 22 13.47 3.97 -8.99
N SER A 23 12.78 3.50 -10.04
CA SER A 23 11.50 2.77 -9.86
C SER A 23 11.23 1.70 -10.92
N ARG A 24 12.05 0.65 -10.95
CA ARG A 24 11.86 -0.54 -11.82
C ARG A 24 12.09 -1.86 -11.10
N VAL A 25 11.50 -1.96 -9.90
CA VAL A 25 11.54 -3.17 -9.06
C VAL A 25 11.06 -4.37 -9.88
N GLY A 26 11.91 -5.38 -10.07
CA GLY A 26 11.55 -6.66 -10.70
C GLY A 26 11.80 -6.80 -12.22
N ALA A 27 12.40 -5.82 -12.92
CA ALA A 27 12.86 -6.00 -14.31
C ALA A 27 14.37 -6.19 -14.41
N GLN A 28 14.83 -7.19 -15.17
CA GLN A 28 16.25 -7.32 -15.51
C GLN A 28 16.65 -6.20 -16.48
N ILE A 29 17.54 -5.31 -16.06
CA ILE A 29 18.13 -4.31 -16.98
C ILE A 29 19.09 -5.04 -17.92
N TYR A 30 18.80 -4.97 -19.22
CA TYR A 30 19.67 -5.48 -20.28
C TYR A 30 20.74 -4.45 -20.65
N PHE A 31 20.33 -3.19 -20.79
CA PHE A 31 21.23 -2.09 -21.15
C PHE A 31 20.73 -0.79 -20.52
N SER A 32 21.62 0.07 -20.03
CA SER A 32 21.26 1.42 -19.60
C SER A 32 22.40 2.41 -19.78
N ASP A 33 22.03 3.65 -20.07
CA ASP A 33 22.92 4.79 -20.19
C ASP A 33 22.16 6.09 -19.86
N ASP A 34 22.57 6.77 -18.80
CA ASP A 34 22.09 8.11 -18.42
C ASP A 34 23.02 9.22 -18.96
N PHE A 35 24.05 8.84 -19.72
CA PHE A 35 25.01 9.73 -20.36
C PHE A 35 25.78 10.68 -19.41
N ALA A 36 25.73 10.43 -18.09
CA ALA A 36 26.37 11.26 -17.08
C ALA A 36 27.91 11.12 -17.08
N ASP A 37 28.44 9.96 -17.49
CA ASP A 37 29.87 9.69 -17.70
C ASP A 37 30.20 9.51 -19.19
N PRO A 38 30.69 10.56 -19.88
CA PRO A 38 31.01 10.49 -21.31
C PRO A 38 32.04 9.43 -21.69
N ALA A 39 32.96 9.06 -20.79
CA ALA A 39 33.99 8.07 -21.09
C ALA A 39 33.41 6.65 -21.07
N GLU A 40 32.51 6.37 -20.13
CA GLU A 40 31.79 5.10 -20.07
C GLU A 40 30.82 4.96 -21.26
N SER A 41 29.98 5.97 -21.46
CA SER A 41 28.94 5.97 -22.51
C SER A 41 29.55 5.86 -23.91
N ALA A 42 30.73 6.44 -24.16
CA ALA A 42 31.44 6.27 -25.45
C ALA A 42 31.80 4.81 -25.79
N THR A 43 31.85 3.91 -24.79
CA THR A 43 32.07 2.46 -25.02
C THR A 43 30.78 1.68 -25.20
N LYS A 44 29.63 2.26 -24.87
CA LYS A 44 28.30 1.62 -24.91
C LYS A 44 27.62 1.76 -26.26
N TRP A 45 28.00 2.77 -27.05
CA TRP A 45 27.36 3.13 -28.31
C TRP A 45 28.32 3.04 -29.50
N GLU A 46 27.81 2.50 -30.60
CA GLU A 46 28.46 2.46 -31.91
C GLU A 46 27.78 3.45 -32.85
N VAL A 47 28.49 4.54 -33.18
CA VAL A 47 28.02 5.52 -34.17
C VAL A 47 28.12 4.91 -35.57
N ILE A 48 26.97 4.60 -36.16
CA ILE A 48 26.89 4.05 -37.52
C ILE A 48 27.00 5.17 -38.56
N SER A 49 26.34 6.31 -38.31
CA SER A 49 26.37 7.49 -39.19
C SER A 49 25.93 8.77 -38.49
N GLY A 50 26.38 9.92 -39.01
CA GLY A 50 26.06 11.25 -38.47
C GLY A 50 27.12 11.78 -37.50
N ASP A 51 26.87 12.97 -36.97
CA ASP A 51 27.71 13.60 -35.95
C ASP A 51 27.02 13.45 -34.60
N TRP A 52 27.52 12.53 -33.78
CA TRP A 52 27.04 12.26 -32.43
C TRP A 52 28.10 12.62 -31.41
N GLN A 53 27.68 13.20 -30.28
CA GLN A 53 28.56 13.49 -29.15
C GLN A 53 27.85 13.22 -27.82
N ILE A 54 28.64 13.04 -26.76
CA ILE A 54 28.15 12.97 -25.38
C ILE A 54 28.66 14.21 -24.68
N ALA A 55 27.75 15.13 -24.36
CA ALA A 55 28.07 16.43 -23.78
C ALA A 55 26.93 16.89 -22.87
N ASP A 56 27.28 17.57 -21.77
CA ASP A 56 26.32 18.11 -20.80
C ASP A 56 25.38 17.06 -20.19
N GLY A 57 25.83 15.80 -20.07
CA GLY A 57 25.02 14.69 -19.58
C GLY A 57 24.00 14.17 -20.60
N LEU A 58 24.14 14.52 -21.88
CA LEU A 58 23.20 14.18 -22.95
C LEU A 58 23.91 13.45 -24.09
N TYR A 59 23.16 12.60 -24.80
CA TYR A 59 23.58 12.09 -26.09
C TYR A 59 22.98 12.93 -27.21
N GLN A 60 23.84 13.61 -27.96
CA GLN A 60 23.43 14.67 -28.88
C GLN A 60 23.77 14.29 -30.31
N GLN A 61 22.77 14.39 -31.18
CA GLN A 61 22.98 14.40 -32.62
C GLN A 61 23.04 15.87 -33.08
N LEU A 62 24.08 16.24 -33.85
CA LEU A 62 24.39 17.64 -34.18
C LEU A 62 24.17 18.06 -35.64
N SER A 63 23.87 17.13 -36.53
CA SER A 63 23.93 17.36 -37.98
C SER A 63 22.57 17.24 -38.63
N THR A 64 22.25 18.15 -39.55
CA THR A 64 21.08 18.03 -40.44
C THR A 64 21.47 17.56 -41.86
N ALA A 65 22.73 17.15 -42.06
CA ALA A 65 23.30 16.95 -43.39
C ALA A 65 22.82 15.70 -44.12
N SER A 66 22.18 14.75 -43.41
CA SER A 66 21.74 13.47 -43.96
C SER A 66 20.38 13.08 -43.38
N PRO A 67 19.48 12.49 -44.17
CA PRO A 67 18.25 11.89 -43.64
C PRO A 67 18.49 10.58 -42.85
N TRP A 68 19.75 10.11 -42.80
CA TRP A 68 20.14 8.92 -42.07
C TRP A 68 21.33 9.20 -41.16
N GLN A 69 21.06 9.30 -39.85
CA GLN A 69 22.04 9.48 -38.78
C GLN A 69 21.68 8.49 -37.67
N ALA A 70 22.40 7.38 -37.60
CA ALA A 70 22.06 6.27 -36.71
C ALA A 70 23.19 5.98 -35.72
N SER A 71 22.81 5.65 -34.50
CA SER A 71 23.69 5.13 -33.47
C SER A 71 23.04 3.93 -32.80
N MET A 72 23.82 2.87 -32.58
CA MET A 72 23.34 1.60 -32.07
C MET A 72 24.01 1.26 -30.75
N VAL A 73 23.36 0.46 -29.92
CA VAL A 73 24.05 -0.21 -28.80
C VAL A 73 25.21 -1.04 -29.38
N ALA A 74 26.40 -0.90 -28.78
CA ALA A 74 27.60 -1.60 -29.22
C ALA A 74 27.38 -3.12 -29.21
N SER A 75 27.91 -3.81 -30.21
CA SER A 75 27.62 -5.24 -30.43
C SER A 75 28.08 -6.15 -29.29
N ASP A 76 29.13 -5.79 -28.55
CA ASP A 76 29.59 -6.50 -27.36
C ASP A 76 28.72 -6.26 -26.11
N ARG A 77 27.88 -5.22 -26.14
CA ARG A 77 26.90 -4.85 -25.12
C ARG A 77 25.49 -5.38 -25.39
N TRP A 78 25.25 -6.01 -26.55
CA TRP A 78 23.98 -6.63 -26.89
C TRP A 78 24.07 -8.15 -26.86
N LYS A 79 22.98 -8.83 -26.46
CA LYS A 79 22.87 -10.30 -26.51
C LYS A 79 21.65 -10.69 -27.34
N ASP A 80 21.83 -11.59 -28.30
CA ASP A 80 20.73 -12.05 -29.17
C ASP A 80 19.65 -12.86 -28.42
N GLU A 81 19.92 -13.28 -27.19
CA GLU A 81 18.92 -13.91 -26.30
C GLU A 81 17.89 -12.90 -25.75
N TRP A 82 18.14 -11.60 -25.86
CA TRP A 82 17.18 -10.54 -25.48
C TRP A 82 16.13 -10.38 -26.58
N VAL A 83 15.18 -11.33 -26.60
CA VAL A 83 14.13 -11.43 -27.63
C VAL A 83 12.86 -10.65 -27.27
N GLU A 84 12.63 -10.44 -25.97
CA GLU A 84 11.56 -9.61 -25.41
C GLU A 84 12.17 -8.56 -24.49
N TYR A 85 11.77 -7.30 -24.65
CA TYR A 85 12.30 -6.17 -23.90
C TYR A 85 11.43 -4.94 -24.07
N THR A 86 11.57 -3.99 -23.15
CA THR A 86 11.05 -2.64 -23.27
C THR A 86 12.21 -1.66 -23.40
N ILE A 87 12.12 -0.75 -24.37
CA ILE A 87 13.03 0.38 -24.54
C ILE A 87 12.35 1.63 -23.99
N GLU A 88 13.05 2.40 -23.17
CA GLU A 88 12.64 3.73 -22.75
C GLU A 88 13.77 4.74 -22.87
N PHE A 89 13.44 5.98 -23.22
CA PHE A 89 14.36 7.11 -23.22
C PHE A 89 13.61 8.44 -23.27
N LYS A 90 14.30 9.53 -22.94
CA LYS A 90 13.84 10.89 -23.17
C LYS A 90 14.44 11.45 -24.45
N VAL A 91 13.66 12.26 -25.17
CA VAL A 91 14.13 12.95 -26.37
C VAL A 91 13.54 14.34 -26.50
N ARG A 92 14.32 15.27 -27.05
CA ARG A 92 13.80 16.53 -27.59
C ARG A 92 14.37 16.82 -28.97
N SER A 93 13.51 17.16 -29.92
CA SER A 93 13.96 17.64 -31.23
C SER A 93 14.27 19.13 -31.16
N LEU A 94 15.43 19.55 -31.65
CA LEU A 94 15.83 20.96 -31.72
C LEU A 94 15.65 21.55 -33.13
N THR A 95 15.25 20.72 -34.09
CA THR A 95 15.09 21.12 -35.50
C THR A 95 13.62 21.37 -35.83
N PRO A 96 13.24 22.60 -36.24
CA PRO A 96 11.89 22.87 -36.70
C PRO A 96 11.56 22.17 -38.02
N GLY A 97 10.32 21.69 -38.17
CA GLY A 97 9.82 21.10 -39.40
C GLY A 97 9.90 19.57 -39.43
N ASP A 98 10.12 19.01 -40.61
CA ASP A 98 10.09 17.55 -40.86
C ASP A 98 11.42 16.88 -40.44
N ALA A 99 11.60 16.72 -39.13
CA ALA A 99 12.76 16.09 -38.49
C ALA A 99 12.31 15.04 -37.45
N PRO A 100 11.79 13.88 -37.88
CA PRO A 100 11.29 12.86 -36.97
C PRO A 100 12.38 12.21 -36.11
N VAL A 101 12.05 11.96 -34.85
CA VAL A 101 12.75 11.01 -33.97
C VAL A 101 12.39 9.59 -34.38
N ASN A 102 13.38 8.68 -34.39
CA ASN A 102 13.15 7.29 -34.74
C ASN A 102 13.85 6.34 -33.77
N VAL A 103 13.20 5.21 -33.50
CA VAL A 103 13.76 4.07 -32.76
C VAL A 103 13.98 2.93 -33.74
N LEU A 104 15.20 2.37 -33.74
CA LEU A 104 15.55 1.17 -34.48
C LEU A 104 15.62 -0.01 -33.51
N PHE A 105 14.98 -1.13 -33.85
CA PHE A 105 14.98 -2.31 -32.99
C PHE A 105 14.93 -3.61 -33.79
N ARG A 106 15.46 -4.68 -33.19
CA ARG A 106 15.71 -5.96 -33.87
C ARG A 106 16.50 -5.78 -35.18
N VAL A 107 17.50 -4.90 -35.15
CA VAL A 107 18.37 -4.60 -36.29
C VAL A 107 19.38 -5.73 -36.45
N GLN A 108 19.37 -6.38 -37.60
CA GLN A 108 20.39 -7.37 -37.94
C GLN A 108 21.63 -6.69 -38.52
N ASP A 109 22.80 -7.24 -38.20
CA ASP A 109 24.05 -6.70 -38.70
C ASP A 109 24.36 -7.17 -40.14
N PRO A 110 24.94 -6.29 -40.98
CA PRO A 110 25.33 -4.92 -40.65
C PRO A 110 24.15 -3.93 -40.68
N ALA A 111 24.09 -3.03 -39.70
CA ALA A 111 23.15 -1.91 -39.69
C ALA A 111 23.37 -0.97 -40.91
N PRO A 112 22.31 -0.39 -41.51
CA PRO A 112 22.45 0.53 -42.64
C PRO A 112 23.24 1.80 -42.30
N VAL A 113 24.17 2.17 -43.18
CA VAL A 113 25.07 3.31 -42.97
C VAL A 113 24.53 4.58 -43.62
N THR A 114 23.89 4.47 -44.77
CA THR A 114 23.30 5.59 -45.50
C THR A 114 21.79 5.45 -45.63
N TRP A 115 21.14 6.54 -46.05
CA TRP A 115 19.71 6.53 -46.35
C TRP A 115 19.37 5.43 -47.35
N ASP A 116 20.11 5.30 -48.45
CA ASP A 116 19.78 4.32 -49.49
C ASP A 116 20.05 2.87 -49.04
N ASP A 117 21.01 2.64 -48.12
CA ASP A 117 21.34 1.31 -47.62
C ASP A 117 20.17 0.63 -46.91
N ARG A 118 19.23 1.40 -46.33
CA ARG A 118 18.05 0.81 -45.67
C ARG A 118 17.16 0.02 -46.63
N ASN A 119 17.28 0.30 -47.93
CA ASN A 119 16.57 -0.42 -48.99
C ASN A 119 17.44 -1.53 -49.61
N GLY A 120 18.58 -1.85 -48.99
CA GLY A 120 19.49 -2.88 -49.43
C GLY A 120 19.03 -4.29 -49.05
N PRO A 121 19.49 -5.32 -49.79
CA PRO A 121 19.04 -6.70 -49.61
C PRO A 121 19.43 -7.32 -48.25
N ASN A 122 20.31 -6.69 -47.49
CA ASN A 122 20.76 -7.18 -46.18
C ASN A 122 20.04 -6.46 -45.01
N THR A 123 19.09 -5.57 -45.29
CA THR A 123 18.43 -4.80 -44.24
C THR A 123 17.22 -5.52 -43.67
N HIS A 124 17.36 -5.93 -42.41
CA HIS A 124 16.29 -6.50 -41.58
C HIS A 124 16.21 -5.73 -40.27
N MET A 125 15.12 -4.99 -40.07
CA MET A 125 14.89 -4.20 -38.87
C MET A 125 13.41 -3.83 -38.71
N TYR A 126 13.06 -3.35 -37.52
CA TYR A 126 11.92 -2.46 -37.36
C TYR A 126 12.39 -1.02 -37.16
N ARG A 127 11.59 -0.08 -37.64
CA ARG A 127 11.80 1.36 -37.46
C ARG A 127 10.49 2.00 -37.05
N TRP A 128 10.45 2.55 -35.84
CA TRP A 128 9.35 3.39 -35.40
C TRP A 128 9.72 4.86 -35.61
N ILE A 129 8.95 5.53 -36.46
CA ILE A 129 9.03 6.97 -36.74
C ILE A 129 8.02 7.64 -35.82
N ILE A 130 8.48 8.46 -34.89
CA ILE A 130 7.58 9.04 -33.89
C ILE A 130 6.86 10.24 -34.49
N ASN A 131 7.53 11.20 -35.14
CA ASN A 131 6.87 12.44 -35.63
C ASN A 131 7.23 12.80 -37.07
N GLY A 132 6.91 11.90 -37.99
CA GLY A 132 7.18 12.04 -39.41
C GLY A 132 6.15 12.86 -40.17
N TRP A 133 6.51 13.23 -41.39
CA TRP A 133 5.69 13.92 -42.40
C TRP A 133 4.98 15.15 -41.85
N THR A 134 5.59 16.31 -42.03
CA THR A 134 5.05 17.60 -41.55
C THR A 134 4.82 17.66 -40.03
N ASN A 135 5.44 16.75 -39.26
CA ASN A 135 5.27 16.62 -37.82
C ASN A 135 3.81 16.33 -37.41
N THR A 136 3.14 15.45 -38.15
CA THR A 136 1.72 15.11 -37.89
C THR A 136 1.46 13.62 -37.71
N GLU A 137 2.45 12.75 -37.93
CA GLU A 137 2.22 11.30 -37.97
C GLU A 137 3.34 10.47 -37.31
N SER A 138 2.91 9.43 -36.60
CA SER A 138 3.73 8.33 -36.12
C SER A 138 3.52 7.11 -37.03
N ARG A 139 4.60 6.47 -37.45
CA ARG A 139 4.57 5.33 -38.38
C ARG A 139 5.51 4.22 -37.94
N LEU A 140 5.02 2.98 -37.87
CA LEU A 140 5.86 1.81 -37.65
C LEU A 140 6.12 1.08 -38.97
N TYR A 141 7.38 0.81 -39.28
CA TYR A 141 7.79 0.02 -40.44
C TYR A 141 8.55 -1.24 -40.03
N ILE A 142 8.38 -2.29 -40.82
CA ILE A 142 9.33 -3.41 -40.92
C ILE A 142 10.08 -3.32 -42.25
N TYR A 143 11.39 -3.58 -42.20
CA TYR A 143 12.25 -3.76 -43.37
C TYR A 143 12.61 -5.25 -43.49
N ASN A 144 12.42 -5.79 -44.69
CA ASN A 144 12.81 -7.17 -45.03
C ASN A 144 13.52 -7.16 -46.39
N GLU A 145 14.81 -7.47 -46.39
CA GLU A 145 15.66 -7.38 -47.59
C GLU A 145 15.54 -5.99 -48.26
N GLY A 146 15.39 -4.95 -47.43
CA GLY A 146 15.23 -3.57 -47.88
C GLY A 146 13.83 -3.18 -48.34
N ALA A 147 12.88 -4.11 -48.41
CA ALA A 147 11.48 -3.77 -48.65
C ALA A 147 10.82 -3.25 -47.37
N ALA A 148 10.39 -1.98 -47.40
CA ALA A 148 9.70 -1.33 -46.28
C ALA A 148 8.19 -1.58 -46.33
N THR A 149 7.64 -2.20 -45.30
CA THR A 149 6.19 -2.41 -45.10
C THR A 149 5.74 -1.61 -43.89
N MET A 150 4.75 -0.74 -44.06
CA MET A 150 4.15 0.00 -42.95
C MET A 150 3.17 -0.92 -42.20
N LEU A 151 3.34 -1.01 -40.88
CA LEU A 151 2.50 -1.84 -40.00
C LEU A 151 1.34 -1.04 -39.41
N THR A 152 1.58 0.23 -39.05
CA THR A 152 0.56 1.11 -38.50
C THR A 152 0.94 2.57 -38.71
N GLN A 153 -0.08 3.44 -38.65
CA GLN A 153 0.06 4.89 -38.72
C GLN A 153 -0.94 5.54 -37.76
N THR A 154 -0.46 6.47 -36.93
CA THR A 154 -1.28 7.28 -36.02
C THR A 154 -0.85 8.74 -36.09
N ASN A 155 -1.65 9.64 -35.52
CA ASN A 155 -1.34 11.07 -35.54
C ASN A 155 -0.58 11.47 -34.28
N ASN A 156 0.47 12.27 -34.43
CA ASN A 156 1.10 13.01 -33.34
C ASN A 156 1.91 14.19 -33.85
N ALA A 157 2.24 15.09 -32.93
CA ALA A 157 3.14 16.19 -33.18
C ALA A 157 4.06 16.35 -31.97
N LEU A 158 5.34 16.59 -32.21
CA LEU A 158 6.27 16.98 -31.15
C LEU A 158 6.58 18.47 -31.26
N GLU A 159 6.64 19.14 -30.12
CA GLU A 159 7.05 20.53 -30.04
C GLU A 159 8.59 20.64 -30.00
N VAL A 160 9.12 21.59 -30.76
CA VAL A 160 10.58 21.83 -30.82
C VAL A 160 11.08 22.31 -29.46
N GLY A 161 12.10 21.65 -28.94
CA GLY A 161 12.73 21.96 -27.65
C GLY A 161 12.04 21.33 -26.44
N THR A 162 10.89 20.69 -26.62
CA THR A 162 10.15 20.01 -25.55
C THR A 162 10.67 18.58 -25.37
N TRP A 163 10.86 18.17 -24.12
CA TRP A 163 11.23 16.80 -23.76
C TRP A 163 10.00 15.90 -23.78
N TYR A 164 10.16 14.74 -24.40
CA TYR A 164 9.17 13.66 -24.47
C TYR A 164 9.77 12.38 -23.93
N HIS A 165 8.98 11.58 -23.21
CA HIS A 165 9.32 10.22 -22.83
C HIS A 165 8.79 9.24 -23.87
N ILE A 166 9.68 8.40 -24.38
CA ILE A 166 9.36 7.38 -25.38
C ILE A 166 9.45 6.03 -24.71
N LYS A 167 8.42 5.20 -24.85
CA LYS A 167 8.40 3.80 -24.42
C LYS A 167 8.02 2.89 -25.57
N LEU A 168 8.76 1.81 -25.78
CA LEU A 168 8.51 0.80 -26.81
C LEU A 168 8.58 -0.60 -26.18
N GLU A 169 7.45 -1.28 -26.14
CA GLU A 169 7.32 -2.66 -25.69
C GLU A 169 7.47 -3.61 -26.87
N VAL A 170 8.45 -4.52 -26.77
CA VAL A 170 8.80 -5.50 -27.80
C VAL A 170 8.59 -6.89 -27.22
N ALA A 171 7.47 -7.53 -27.58
CA ALA A 171 7.15 -8.90 -27.18
C ALA A 171 7.39 -9.89 -28.32
N SER A 172 7.30 -11.19 -28.01
CA SER A 172 7.42 -12.28 -28.97
C SER A 172 6.30 -12.30 -30.02
N THR A 173 5.14 -11.72 -29.72
CA THR A 173 3.97 -11.70 -30.62
C THR A 173 3.40 -10.31 -30.91
N GLY A 174 3.80 -9.29 -30.14
CA GLY A 174 3.23 -7.95 -30.23
C GLY A 174 4.24 -6.83 -30.03
N LEU A 175 3.89 -5.65 -30.53
CA LEU A 175 4.66 -4.41 -30.41
C LEU A 175 3.70 -3.29 -29.95
N ALA A 176 4.10 -2.50 -28.95
CA ALA A 176 3.35 -1.33 -28.53
C ALA A 176 4.29 -0.14 -28.28
N GLY A 177 3.91 1.05 -28.76
CA GLY A 177 4.72 2.26 -28.63
C GLY A 177 3.92 3.39 -27.98
N TYR A 178 4.57 4.17 -27.12
CA TYR A 178 3.98 5.24 -26.33
C TYR A 178 4.83 6.51 -26.36
N VAL A 179 4.17 7.66 -26.35
CA VAL A 179 4.79 8.99 -26.19
C VAL A 179 4.12 9.66 -25.00
N ASP A 180 4.88 10.01 -23.96
CA ASP A 180 4.38 10.51 -22.67
C ASP A 180 3.22 9.65 -22.12
N ASP A 181 3.44 8.32 -22.10
CA ASP A 181 2.47 7.28 -21.72
C ASP A 181 1.19 7.21 -22.57
N VAL A 182 1.03 8.04 -23.60
CA VAL A 182 -0.07 7.93 -24.56
C VAL A 182 0.26 6.85 -25.59
N GLU A 183 -0.59 5.82 -25.68
CA GLU A 183 -0.41 4.74 -26.66
C GLU A 183 -0.53 5.27 -28.09
N MET A 184 0.57 5.15 -28.83
CA MET A 184 0.65 5.54 -30.24
C MET A 184 0.26 4.40 -31.16
N PHE A 185 0.56 3.16 -30.79
CA PHE A 185 0.12 1.98 -31.52
C PHE A 185 0.23 0.72 -30.67
N ARG A 186 -0.56 -0.30 -31.08
CA ARG A 186 -0.40 -1.69 -30.66
C ARG A 186 -0.66 -2.60 -31.86
N VAL A 187 0.29 -3.47 -32.19
CA VAL A 187 0.18 -4.41 -33.32
C VAL A 187 0.64 -5.81 -32.92
N GLN A 188 -0.03 -6.83 -33.46
CA GLN A 188 0.40 -8.23 -33.34
C GLN A 188 1.32 -8.56 -34.53
N HIS A 189 2.63 -8.47 -34.34
CA HIS A 189 3.61 -8.68 -35.41
C HIS A 189 4.98 -9.12 -34.88
N ALA A 190 5.53 -10.21 -35.41
CA ALA A 190 6.83 -10.72 -34.99
C ALA A 190 7.56 -11.53 -36.08
N GLN A 191 8.03 -10.84 -37.13
CA GLN A 191 8.85 -11.47 -38.18
C GLN A 191 10.32 -11.66 -37.75
N TRP A 192 10.99 -10.58 -37.33
CA TRP A 192 12.30 -10.65 -36.68
C TRP A 192 12.12 -10.74 -35.18
N THR A 193 12.89 -11.59 -34.51
CA THR A 193 12.83 -11.82 -33.05
C THR A 193 14.12 -11.46 -32.31
N THR A 194 15.24 -11.30 -33.02
CA THR A 194 16.55 -10.92 -32.47
C THR A 194 17.11 -9.69 -33.20
N GLY A 195 18.17 -9.08 -32.66
CA GLY A 195 18.90 -7.98 -33.26
C GLY A 195 19.01 -6.76 -32.35
N ARG A 196 19.97 -5.89 -32.66
CA ARG A 196 20.34 -4.74 -31.82
C ARG A 196 19.27 -3.65 -31.79
N VAL A 197 19.38 -2.75 -30.82
CA VAL A 197 18.55 -1.55 -30.68
C VAL A 197 19.39 -0.29 -30.83
N GLY A 198 18.75 0.80 -31.25
CA GLY A 198 19.43 2.07 -31.43
C GLY A 198 18.51 3.23 -31.75
N LEU A 199 19.12 4.40 -31.91
CA LEU A 199 18.49 5.68 -32.17
C LEU A 199 18.76 6.11 -33.62
N HIS A 200 17.77 6.73 -34.25
CA HIS A 200 17.93 7.31 -35.59
C HIS A 200 17.29 8.70 -35.67
N ALA A 201 18.10 9.67 -36.10
CA ALA A 201 17.65 11.03 -36.39
C ALA A 201 17.51 11.23 -37.90
N TYR A 202 16.42 11.87 -38.33
CA TYR A 202 16.18 12.22 -39.72
C TYR A 202 16.44 13.70 -39.95
N SER A 203 17.56 14.03 -40.62
CA SER A 203 17.93 15.42 -40.99
C SER A 203 17.79 16.43 -39.85
N GLY A 204 18.05 16.03 -38.61
CA GLY A 204 17.63 16.80 -37.44
C GLY A 204 18.58 16.67 -36.26
N VAL A 205 18.84 17.81 -35.63
CA VAL A 205 19.52 17.96 -34.33
C VAL A 205 18.58 17.57 -33.19
N MET A 206 19.02 16.68 -32.31
CA MET A 206 18.21 16.09 -31.24
C MET A 206 19.08 15.77 -30.02
N ASP A 207 18.49 15.92 -28.83
CA ASP A 207 19.09 15.47 -27.57
C ASP A 207 18.33 14.25 -27.03
N PHE A 208 19.08 13.27 -26.52
CA PHE A 208 18.59 12.07 -25.89
C PHE A 208 19.15 11.95 -24.48
N ASP A 209 18.35 11.36 -23.59
CA ASP A 209 18.71 11.14 -22.18
C ASP A 209 18.00 9.89 -21.62
N ASP A 210 18.47 9.36 -20.49
CA ASP A 210 17.89 8.24 -19.74
C ASP A 210 17.55 7.01 -20.61
N PHE A 211 18.47 6.57 -21.49
CA PHE A 211 18.22 5.44 -22.39
C PHE A 211 18.38 4.11 -21.67
N VAL A 212 17.37 3.24 -21.77
CA VAL A 212 17.38 1.98 -21.03
C VAL A 212 16.54 0.92 -21.74
N VAL A 213 17.06 -0.30 -21.72
CA VAL A 213 16.45 -1.53 -22.20
C VAL A 213 16.37 -2.49 -21.03
N TYR A 214 15.17 -2.98 -20.75
CA TYR A 214 14.95 -3.97 -19.71
C TYR A 214 14.11 -5.12 -20.25
N GLY A 215 14.38 -6.32 -19.77
CA GLY A 215 13.58 -7.50 -20.07
C GLY A 215 12.14 -7.36 -19.55
N PRO A 216 11.24 -8.29 -19.92
CA PRO A 216 9.87 -8.28 -19.43
C PRO A 216 9.85 -8.22 -17.89
N LEU A 217 8.97 -7.36 -17.36
CA LEU A 217 8.74 -7.18 -15.92
C LEU A 217 8.35 -8.52 -15.27
N GLY A 218 9.06 -8.92 -14.20
CA GLY A 218 8.46 -9.65 -13.08
C GLY A 218 8.18 -11.16 -13.19
N LEU A 219 8.93 -11.95 -13.98
CA LEU A 219 8.61 -13.38 -14.12
C LEU A 219 9.78 -14.38 -13.91
N VAL A 220 10.96 -13.95 -13.49
CA VAL A 220 12.10 -14.88 -13.23
C VAL A 220 12.78 -14.75 -11.87
N SER A 221 12.53 -13.69 -11.10
CA SER A 221 13.08 -13.52 -9.73
C SER A 221 11.95 -13.44 -8.71
N ALA A 222 12.25 -13.85 -7.48
CA ALA A 222 11.33 -13.72 -6.36
C ALA A 222 10.96 -12.24 -6.14
N SER A 223 9.71 -11.99 -5.76
CA SER A 223 9.17 -10.64 -5.53
C SER A 223 8.24 -10.62 -4.32
N THR A 224 7.74 -9.43 -3.96
CA THR A 224 6.83 -9.20 -2.83
C THR A 224 7.28 -9.93 -1.55
N PRO A 225 8.46 -9.63 -1.02
CA PRO A 225 8.95 -10.26 0.20
C PRO A 225 8.05 -9.91 1.38
N SER A 226 7.85 -10.89 2.26
CA SER A 226 7.27 -10.73 3.59
C SER A 226 8.21 -11.40 4.59
N PRO A 227 8.81 -10.68 5.55
CA PRO A 227 8.68 -9.24 5.78
C PRO A 227 9.13 -8.41 4.57
N GLU A 228 8.52 -7.24 4.40
CA GLU A 228 8.89 -6.28 3.34
C GLU A 228 10.35 -5.84 3.47
N ASP A 229 10.96 -5.41 2.37
CA ASP A 229 12.34 -4.92 2.42
C ASP A 229 12.45 -3.64 3.28
N GLY A 230 13.36 -3.67 4.24
CA GLY A 230 13.55 -2.62 5.23
C GLY A 230 12.54 -2.66 6.39
N ALA A 231 11.71 -3.69 6.49
CA ALA A 231 10.74 -3.81 7.59
C ALA A 231 11.43 -3.78 8.95
N VAL A 232 10.85 -3.06 9.90
CA VAL A 232 11.28 -3.03 11.31
C VAL A 232 10.22 -3.66 12.20
N ASP A 233 10.58 -3.98 13.44
CA ASP A 233 9.70 -4.63 14.41
C ASP A 233 9.11 -5.97 13.91
N VAL A 234 9.90 -6.73 13.17
CA VAL A 234 9.51 -8.06 12.69
C VAL A 234 9.51 -9.05 13.85
N ARG A 235 8.43 -9.83 13.98
CA ARG A 235 8.34 -10.93 14.95
C ARG A 235 9.54 -11.86 14.85
N ARG A 236 10.14 -12.19 15.99
CA ARG A 236 11.31 -13.08 16.04
C ARG A 236 11.03 -14.52 15.59
N ASP A 237 9.76 -14.92 15.54
CA ASP A 237 9.27 -16.20 15.05
C ASP A 237 8.55 -16.07 13.68
N GLY A 238 8.80 -14.97 12.96
CA GLY A 238 8.21 -14.69 11.66
C GLY A 238 8.69 -15.65 10.57
N VAL A 239 7.74 -16.15 9.78
CA VAL A 239 8.00 -16.94 8.57
C VAL A 239 8.26 -15.99 7.40
N LEU A 240 9.35 -16.22 6.68
CA LEU A 240 9.66 -15.49 5.45
C LEU A 240 8.78 -16.03 4.32
N SER A 241 8.25 -15.19 3.45
CA SER A 241 7.49 -15.59 2.26
C SER A 241 7.72 -14.63 1.10
N TRP A 242 7.52 -15.11 -0.12
CA TRP A 242 7.71 -14.34 -1.34
C TRP A 242 6.77 -14.82 -2.43
N THR A 243 6.56 -14.01 -3.46
CA THR A 243 5.98 -14.45 -4.72
C THR A 243 7.08 -15.04 -5.58
N ALA A 244 6.94 -16.32 -5.94
CA ALA A 244 7.86 -17.03 -6.81
C ALA A 244 7.95 -16.38 -8.19
N GLY A 245 9.16 -16.40 -8.78
CA GLY A 245 9.32 -16.11 -10.20
C GLY A 245 8.51 -17.12 -11.05
N ALA A 246 7.86 -16.67 -12.12
CA ALA A 246 6.93 -17.52 -12.89
C ALA A 246 7.57 -18.72 -13.60
N SER A 247 8.89 -18.72 -13.81
CA SER A 247 9.63 -19.88 -14.34
C SER A 247 10.24 -20.77 -13.25
N ALA A 248 10.14 -20.37 -11.97
CA ALA A 248 10.74 -21.07 -10.86
C ALA A 248 10.02 -22.38 -10.56
N VAL A 249 10.81 -23.45 -10.45
CA VAL A 249 10.35 -24.76 -9.94
C VAL A 249 10.81 -24.96 -8.50
N THR A 250 11.97 -24.40 -8.14
CA THR A 250 12.48 -24.43 -6.77
C THR A 250 13.20 -23.13 -6.42
N HIS A 251 13.42 -22.91 -5.13
CA HIS A 251 14.02 -21.72 -4.54
C HIS A 251 15.25 -22.10 -3.71
N ASP A 252 16.32 -21.32 -3.82
CA ASP A 252 17.41 -21.34 -2.85
C ASP A 252 17.29 -20.11 -1.94
N VAL A 253 17.15 -20.35 -0.64
CA VAL A 253 16.95 -19.32 0.38
C VAL A 253 18.29 -19.01 1.05
N TYR A 254 18.68 -17.75 1.01
CA TYR A 254 19.85 -17.23 1.70
C TYR A 254 19.40 -16.29 2.82
N LEU A 255 19.94 -16.45 4.02
CA LEU A 255 19.64 -15.63 5.20
C LEU A 255 20.91 -15.47 6.04
N GLY A 256 21.21 -14.23 6.45
CA GLY A 256 22.38 -13.94 7.28
C GLY A 256 22.32 -12.53 7.89
N THR A 257 23.33 -12.15 8.67
CA THR A 257 23.40 -10.82 9.30
C THR A 257 24.37 -9.86 8.59
N SER A 258 24.87 -10.26 7.42
CA SER A 258 25.83 -9.51 6.60
C SER A 258 25.31 -9.42 5.18
N PHE A 259 24.98 -8.19 4.74
CA PHE A 259 24.56 -7.92 3.37
C PHE A 259 25.56 -8.46 2.34
N ALA A 260 26.85 -8.26 2.59
CA ALA A 260 27.91 -8.66 1.67
C ALA A 260 27.94 -10.19 1.47
N ASP A 261 27.79 -10.95 2.55
CA ASP A 261 27.81 -12.42 2.48
C ASP A 261 26.56 -12.95 1.77
N VAL A 262 25.39 -12.39 2.09
CA VAL A 262 24.11 -12.77 1.45
C VAL A 262 24.13 -12.39 -0.04
N ASN A 263 24.68 -11.24 -0.41
CA ASN A 263 24.78 -10.81 -1.80
C ASN A 263 25.81 -11.66 -2.58
N ALA A 264 26.92 -12.06 -1.98
CA ALA A 264 27.99 -12.78 -2.70
C ALA A 264 27.83 -14.31 -2.71
N ALA A 265 26.99 -14.87 -1.82
CA ALA A 265 26.78 -16.31 -1.73
C ALA A 265 26.23 -16.93 -3.03
N SER A 266 26.54 -18.21 -3.23
CA SER A 266 26.01 -19.07 -4.29
C SER A 266 26.01 -20.54 -3.82
N ARG A 267 25.40 -21.47 -4.55
CA ARG A 267 25.51 -22.92 -4.23
C ARG A 267 26.95 -23.41 -4.10
N ALA A 268 27.85 -22.92 -4.96
CA ALA A 268 29.25 -23.34 -4.97
C ALA A 268 30.08 -22.71 -3.83
N ASN A 269 29.65 -21.54 -3.36
CA ASN A 269 30.25 -20.85 -2.23
C ASN A 269 29.14 -20.25 -1.37
N PRO A 270 28.55 -21.04 -0.45
CA PRO A 270 27.37 -20.63 0.29
C PRO A 270 27.64 -19.59 1.38
N MET A 271 28.90 -19.29 1.69
CA MET A 271 29.32 -18.29 2.70
C MET A 271 28.68 -18.45 4.09
N GLY A 272 28.12 -19.64 4.39
CA GLY A 272 27.38 -19.90 5.63
C GLY A 272 25.97 -19.33 5.69
N VAL A 273 25.47 -18.74 4.60
CA VAL A 273 24.15 -18.08 4.55
C VAL A 273 23.11 -18.80 3.68
N LEU A 274 23.47 -19.85 2.93
CA LEU A 274 22.51 -20.70 2.23
C LEU A 274 21.78 -21.59 3.24
N VAL A 275 20.55 -21.22 3.61
CA VAL A 275 19.78 -21.85 4.69
C VAL A 275 18.77 -22.89 4.18
N SER A 276 18.38 -22.81 2.91
CA SER A 276 17.57 -23.82 2.22
C SER A 276 17.93 -23.88 0.75
N GLN A 277 18.03 -25.07 0.16
CA GLN A 277 18.38 -25.24 -1.25
C GLN A 277 17.34 -26.12 -1.95
N GLY A 278 16.87 -25.69 -3.13
CA GLY A 278 15.95 -26.44 -3.96
C GLY A 278 14.57 -26.65 -3.34
N GLN A 279 14.11 -25.69 -2.55
CA GLN A 279 12.82 -25.75 -1.88
C GLN A 279 11.66 -25.45 -2.85
N THR A 280 10.54 -26.15 -2.74
CA THR A 280 9.38 -25.93 -3.63
C THR A 280 8.35 -24.95 -3.07
N ALA A 281 8.32 -24.74 -1.75
CA ALA A 281 7.41 -23.79 -1.12
C ALA A 281 8.04 -22.40 -1.11
N ALA A 282 7.25 -21.36 -1.45
CA ALA A 282 7.66 -19.96 -1.45
C ALA A 282 7.60 -19.32 -0.04
N THR A 283 7.99 -20.10 0.98
CA THR A 283 8.02 -19.70 2.39
C THR A 283 9.24 -20.28 3.08
N TYR A 284 9.78 -19.70 4.13
CA TYR A 284 10.88 -20.27 4.90
C TYR A 284 10.74 -19.90 6.37
N ASP A 285 10.71 -20.89 7.25
CA ASP A 285 10.70 -20.69 8.70
C ASP A 285 12.15 -20.68 9.22
N PRO A 286 12.70 -19.52 9.61
CA PRO A 286 14.05 -19.42 10.14
C PRO A 286 14.15 -19.87 11.61
N GLY A 287 13.04 -20.24 12.25
CA GLY A 287 12.95 -20.45 13.68
C GLY A 287 13.04 -19.14 14.46
N LEU A 288 13.64 -19.21 15.67
CA LEU A 288 13.77 -18.05 16.54
C LEU A 288 14.98 -17.19 16.17
N LEU A 289 14.70 -15.97 15.69
CA LEU A 289 15.69 -14.96 15.39
C LEU A 289 16.11 -14.17 16.65
N GLU A 290 17.30 -13.57 16.59
CA GLU A 290 17.82 -12.71 17.66
C GLU A 290 17.07 -11.37 17.68
N LEU A 291 16.65 -10.92 18.88
CA LEU A 291 15.93 -9.65 19.07
C LEU A 291 16.82 -8.44 18.76
N GLY A 292 16.25 -7.39 18.16
CA GLY A 292 16.95 -6.16 17.79
C GLY A 292 18.04 -6.35 16.74
N ARG A 293 18.00 -7.47 16.00
CA ARG A 293 19.01 -7.84 15.00
C ARG A 293 18.46 -7.61 13.59
N THR A 294 19.26 -6.95 12.76
CA THR A 294 18.99 -6.87 11.31
C THR A 294 19.46 -8.14 10.62
N TYR A 295 18.58 -8.71 9.80
CA TYR A 295 18.87 -9.82 8.90
C TYR A 295 18.74 -9.37 7.44
N TYR A 296 19.57 -9.96 6.59
CA TYR A 296 19.54 -9.83 5.14
C TYR A 296 19.19 -11.19 4.56
N TRP A 297 18.33 -11.21 3.55
CA TRP A 297 17.91 -12.43 2.91
C TRP A 297 17.70 -12.25 1.41
N ARG A 298 17.82 -13.34 0.67
CA ARG A 298 17.76 -13.34 -0.79
C ARG A 298 17.21 -14.69 -1.25
N ILE A 299 16.35 -14.66 -2.26
CA ILE A 299 15.85 -15.88 -2.89
C ILE A 299 16.42 -15.98 -4.30
N ASP A 300 17.15 -17.07 -4.57
CA ASP A 300 17.52 -17.39 -5.96
C ASP A 300 16.50 -18.37 -6.53
N GLU A 301 15.93 -18.03 -7.68
CA GLU A 301 14.92 -18.82 -8.38
C GLU A 301 15.57 -19.84 -9.31
N VAL A 302 15.06 -21.07 -9.33
CA VAL A 302 15.67 -22.17 -10.09
C VAL A 302 14.65 -22.76 -11.05
N ASN A 303 14.97 -22.70 -12.34
CA ASN A 303 14.11 -23.21 -13.41
C ASN A 303 13.98 -24.73 -13.42
N GLY A 304 12.96 -25.19 -14.15
CA GLY A 304 12.77 -26.60 -14.50
C GLY A 304 13.71 -27.10 -15.59
N PRO A 305 13.58 -28.38 -16.00
CA PRO A 305 14.35 -28.95 -17.11
C PRO A 305 14.12 -28.19 -18.42
N PRO A 306 15.11 -28.15 -19.34
CA PRO A 306 16.38 -28.90 -19.28
C PRO A 306 17.58 -28.14 -18.68
N ASP A 307 17.48 -26.83 -18.43
CA ASP A 307 18.63 -25.98 -18.13
C ASP A 307 18.87 -25.73 -16.64
N TYR A 308 17.86 -25.88 -15.77
CA TYR A 308 17.95 -25.66 -14.32
C TYR A 308 18.66 -24.36 -13.95
N THR A 309 18.47 -23.32 -14.77
CA THR A 309 19.14 -22.04 -14.60
C THR A 309 18.74 -21.41 -13.28
N ILE A 310 19.74 -20.84 -12.59
CA ILE A 310 19.56 -20.16 -11.31
C ILE A 310 19.57 -18.65 -11.57
N PHE A 311 18.46 -17.99 -11.26
CA PHE A 311 18.31 -16.54 -11.29
C PHE A 311 18.54 -16.01 -9.89
N LYS A 312 19.59 -15.22 -9.74
CA LYS A 312 19.89 -14.57 -8.47
C LYS A 312 18.85 -13.48 -8.19
N GLY A 313 18.23 -13.51 -7.01
CA GLY A 313 17.27 -12.48 -6.59
C GLY A 313 17.92 -11.25 -5.96
N ASP A 314 17.08 -10.27 -5.64
CA ASP A 314 17.47 -9.09 -4.88
C ASP A 314 17.66 -9.42 -3.38
N VAL A 315 18.55 -8.69 -2.72
CA VAL A 315 18.78 -8.84 -1.28
C VAL A 315 17.85 -7.90 -0.54
N TRP A 316 16.97 -8.48 0.28
CA TRP A 316 16.07 -7.77 1.17
C TRP A 316 16.61 -7.77 2.59
N SER A 317 16.11 -6.86 3.43
CA SER A 317 16.48 -6.74 4.83
C SER A 317 15.28 -6.55 5.73
N PHE A 318 15.41 -6.94 7.00
CA PHE A 318 14.46 -6.57 8.04
C PHE A 318 15.13 -6.55 9.42
N GLU A 319 14.58 -5.79 10.36
CA GLU A 319 14.99 -5.74 11.76
C GLU A 319 13.98 -6.48 12.65
N VAL A 320 14.49 -7.47 13.37
CA VAL A 320 13.71 -8.20 14.37
C VAL A 320 13.39 -7.28 15.54
N GLU A 321 12.18 -7.41 16.07
CA GLU A 321 11.68 -6.65 17.19
C GLU A 321 12.69 -6.45 18.34
N PRO A 322 12.71 -5.27 18.98
CA PRO A 322 13.63 -5.01 20.07
C PRO A 322 13.30 -5.87 21.29
N PHE A 323 14.27 -6.01 22.19
CA PHE A 323 14.01 -6.72 23.44
C PHE A 323 12.99 -5.99 24.32
N ALA A 324 13.07 -4.67 24.40
CA ALA A 324 12.17 -3.84 25.18
C ALA A 324 11.82 -2.56 24.40
N TYR A 325 10.66 -1.99 24.70
CA TYR A 325 10.09 -0.83 24.01
C TYR A 325 10.03 0.35 24.97
N PRO A 326 10.21 1.59 24.51
CA PRO A 326 10.00 2.76 25.36
C PRO A 326 8.54 2.89 25.78
N ILE A 327 8.30 3.38 26.99
CA ILE A 327 6.96 3.83 27.44
C ILE A 327 6.81 5.30 27.01
N GLU A 328 5.84 5.59 26.15
CA GLU A 328 5.61 6.94 25.62
C GLU A 328 4.72 7.78 26.57
N ASP A 329 3.67 7.18 27.12
CA ASP A 329 2.69 7.87 27.97
C ASP A 329 3.10 7.88 29.46
N VAL A 330 4.02 8.79 29.82
CA VAL A 330 4.47 8.97 31.20
C VAL A 330 3.96 10.28 31.79
N THR A 331 3.14 10.19 32.83
CA THR A 331 2.72 11.36 33.62
C THR A 331 3.72 11.63 34.73
N VAL A 332 4.14 12.88 34.92
CA VAL A 332 5.17 13.25 35.91
C VAL A 332 4.66 14.25 36.93
N ALA A 333 4.98 14.03 38.19
CA ALA A 333 4.75 14.95 39.29
C ALA A 333 6.03 15.11 40.12
N ALA A 334 6.34 16.32 40.58
CA ALA A 334 7.49 16.55 41.45
C ALA A 334 7.08 17.27 42.74
N SER A 335 7.85 17.04 43.79
CA SER A 335 7.74 17.73 45.08
C SER A 335 7.74 19.27 44.96
N SER A 336 8.52 19.81 44.04
CA SER A 336 8.60 21.23 43.70
C SER A 336 9.31 21.44 42.36
N PHE A 337 9.23 22.66 41.82
CA PHE A 337 10.00 23.06 40.64
C PHE A 337 10.23 24.58 40.61
N MET A 338 11.29 25.00 39.90
CA MET A 338 11.55 26.41 39.57
C MET A 338 10.70 26.86 38.38
N GLU A 339 10.32 28.14 38.34
CA GLU A 339 9.59 28.72 37.20
C GLU A 339 10.38 28.53 35.89
N GLY A 340 9.75 27.88 34.91
CA GLY A 340 10.38 27.54 33.62
C GLY A 340 11.25 26.28 33.61
N ALA A 341 11.27 25.49 34.69
CA ALA A 341 11.97 24.21 34.80
C ALA A 341 11.04 23.13 35.37
N GLY A 342 9.87 22.97 34.73
CA GLY A 342 8.81 22.07 35.17
C GLY A 342 9.18 20.58 35.06
N PRO A 343 8.52 19.70 35.83
CA PRO A 343 8.79 18.27 35.82
C PRO A 343 8.49 17.59 34.48
N GLU A 344 7.60 18.13 33.66
CA GLU A 344 7.30 17.62 32.32
C GLU A 344 8.53 17.56 31.41
N ASN A 345 9.54 18.40 31.67
CA ASN A 345 10.79 18.42 30.90
C ASN A 345 11.57 17.11 30.97
N VAL A 346 11.36 16.26 31.99
CA VAL A 346 12.11 15.01 32.11
C VAL A 346 11.56 13.85 31.29
N VAL A 347 10.44 14.02 30.59
CA VAL A 347 9.83 12.95 29.77
C VAL A 347 9.35 13.43 28.41
N ASN A 348 9.35 14.74 28.15
CA ASN A 348 8.84 15.31 26.90
C ASN A 348 9.92 15.41 25.81
N GLY A 349 11.13 14.88 26.05
CA GLY A 349 12.25 14.94 25.13
C GLY A 349 12.85 16.34 24.94
N SER A 350 12.51 17.32 25.79
CA SER A 350 13.09 18.65 25.74
C SER A 350 14.61 18.56 25.85
N GLY A 351 15.32 19.24 24.96
CA GLY A 351 16.78 19.22 24.94
C GLY A 351 17.43 17.97 24.34
N LEU A 352 16.68 16.93 23.97
CA LEU A 352 17.23 15.79 23.23
C LEU A 352 17.40 16.12 21.74
N ASP A 353 18.50 15.63 21.15
CA ASP A 353 18.71 15.61 19.71
C ASP A 353 18.35 14.26 19.08
N GLU A 354 18.51 14.16 17.75
CA GLU A 354 18.20 12.97 16.95
C GLU A 354 19.02 11.72 17.36
N ASN A 355 20.07 11.88 18.17
CA ASN A 355 20.92 10.78 18.65
C ASN A 355 20.68 10.47 20.14
N ASP A 356 19.57 10.92 20.72
CA ASP A 356 19.25 10.80 22.14
C ASP A 356 20.29 11.45 23.07
N GLN A 357 20.87 12.58 22.63
CA GLN A 357 21.83 13.34 23.41
C GLN A 357 21.21 14.64 23.91
N HIS A 358 21.34 14.89 25.22
CA HIS A 358 20.71 16.01 25.88
C HIS A 358 21.57 17.30 25.83
N SER A 359 20.88 18.44 25.76
CA SER A 359 21.45 19.78 25.78
C SER A 359 22.03 20.15 27.16
N ALA A 360 22.68 21.32 27.24
CA ALA A 360 23.15 21.92 28.49
C ALA A 360 22.37 23.19 28.88
N LYS A 361 21.16 23.39 28.36
CA LYS A 361 20.31 24.56 28.63
C LYS A 361 19.36 24.27 29.78
N SER A 362 19.35 25.13 30.80
CA SER A 362 18.54 24.93 32.00
C SER A 362 17.03 24.85 31.75
N ALA A 363 16.53 25.52 30.71
CA ALA A 363 15.10 25.51 30.34
C ALA A 363 14.63 24.17 29.78
N ASP A 364 15.57 23.31 29.37
CA ASP A 364 15.27 22.00 28.80
C ASP A 364 15.15 20.92 29.90
N MET A 365 15.31 21.28 31.18
CA MET A 365 15.46 20.33 32.30
C MET A 365 14.47 20.64 33.43
N TRP A 366 14.29 19.71 34.36
CA TRP A 366 13.63 19.96 35.63
C TRP A 366 14.64 20.37 36.70
N LEU A 367 14.26 21.34 37.53
CA LEU A 367 15.01 21.76 38.72
C LEU A 367 14.05 22.01 39.86
N SER A 368 14.29 21.40 41.02
CA SER A 368 13.50 21.59 42.23
C SER A 368 13.55 23.04 42.71
N GLY A 369 12.50 23.47 43.42
CA GLY A 369 12.41 24.82 43.95
C GLY A 369 13.54 25.15 44.93
N GLU A 370 13.98 26.40 44.93
CA GLU A 370 14.94 26.90 45.92
C GLU A 370 14.33 26.84 47.33
N ASN A 371 15.02 26.18 48.28
CA ASN A 371 14.57 26.02 49.66
C ASN A 371 13.20 25.35 49.82
N ALA A 372 12.81 24.50 48.86
CA ALA A 372 11.59 23.69 48.98
C ALA A 372 11.68 22.67 50.11
N ASP A 373 10.52 22.25 50.62
CA ASP A 373 10.40 21.21 51.64
C ASP A 373 11.05 19.91 51.17
N GLN A 374 11.74 19.24 52.09
CA GLN A 374 12.43 17.97 51.84
C GLN A 374 11.61 16.80 52.40
N PRO A 375 11.73 15.59 51.83
CA PRO A 375 12.65 15.20 50.76
C PRO A 375 12.21 15.68 49.37
N THR A 376 13.19 15.97 48.50
CA THR A 376 12.92 16.25 47.08
C THR A 376 12.68 14.93 46.36
N PHE A 377 11.52 14.80 45.72
CA PHE A 377 11.16 13.64 44.91
C PHE A 377 10.55 14.04 43.56
N ILE A 378 10.59 13.09 42.64
CA ILE A 378 9.87 13.10 41.37
C ILE A 378 9.23 11.72 41.13
N GLU A 379 7.98 11.71 40.70
CA GLU A 379 7.12 10.55 40.50
C GLU A 379 6.71 10.46 39.03
N PHE A 380 6.77 9.24 38.49
CA PHE A 380 6.41 8.87 37.13
C PHE A 380 5.26 7.87 37.21
N THR A 381 4.15 8.14 36.54
CA THR A 381 2.97 7.27 36.51
C THR A 381 2.67 6.86 35.08
N PHE A 382 2.43 5.56 34.88
CA PHE A 382 2.12 4.96 33.59
C PHE A 382 0.60 4.73 33.46
N ASN A 383 0.12 4.68 32.23
CA ASN A 383 -1.31 4.44 31.93
C ASN A 383 -1.80 3.02 32.31
N ARG A 384 -0.87 2.07 32.51
CA ARG A 384 -1.15 0.68 32.86
C ARG A 384 -0.01 0.08 33.67
N LEU A 385 -0.20 -1.17 34.08
CA LEU A 385 0.87 -2.01 34.63
C LEU A 385 1.78 -2.51 33.51
N TYR A 386 3.08 -2.24 33.61
CA TYR A 386 4.10 -2.68 32.66
C TYR A 386 5.06 -3.69 33.28
N LYS A 387 5.55 -4.66 32.50
CA LYS A 387 6.74 -5.44 32.86
C LYS A 387 7.99 -4.61 32.59
N LEU A 388 8.39 -3.81 33.57
CA LEU A 388 9.43 -2.79 33.40
C LEU A 388 10.80 -3.45 33.28
N HIS A 389 11.52 -3.12 32.21
CA HIS A 389 12.86 -3.61 31.94
C HIS A 389 13.91 -2.72 32.61
N GLN A 390 14.08 -1.49 32.12
CA GLN A 390 15.07 -0.57 32.67
C GLN A 390 14.61 0.89 32.58
N MET A 391 15.20 1.72 33.46
CA MET A 391 15.14 3.17 33.45
C MET A 391 16.49 3.75 33.04
N LEU A 392 16.49 4.63 32.04
CA LEU A 392 17.64 5.40 31.59
C LEU A 392 17.53 6.82 32.15
N VAL A 393 18.62 7.33 32.72
CA VAL A 393 18.63 8.66 33.37
C VAL A 393 19.71 9.54 32.74
N TRP A 394 19.28 10.72 32.28
CA TRP A 394 20.11 11.88 32.01
C TRP A 394 20.01 12.81 33.21
N ASN A 395 21.11 12.96 33.93
CA ASN A 395 21.17 13.79 35.11
C ASN A 395 21.20 15.29 34.75
N TYR A 396 20.94 16.19 35.70
CA TYR A 396 20.92 17.65 35.44
C TYR A 396 22.22 18.13 34.79
N ASN A 397 22.17 18.75 33.61
CA ASN A 397 23.33 18.93 32.73
C ASN A 397 23.64 20.39 32.35
N ILE A 398 23.46 21.36 33.25
CA ILE A 398 23.84 22.74 32.92
C ILE A 398 25.35 22.90 32.74
N GLN A 399 25.79 23.94 32.01
CA GLN A 399 27.21 24.22 31.75
C GLN A 399 28.09 24.37 33.02
N PHE A 400 27.47 24.61 34.18
CA PHE A 400 28.15 24.74 35.46
C PHE A 400 27.93 23.55 36.40
N GLU A 401 27.36 22.44 35.91
CA GLU A 401 27.01 21.28 36.74
C GLU A 401 28.24 20.69 37.43
N ALA A 402 29.39 20.63 36.78
CA ALA A 402 30.65 20.16 37.38
C ALA A 402 31.08 20.96 38.62
N PHE A 403 30.56 22.19 38.79
CA PHE A 403 30.84 23.05 39.94
C PHE A 403 29.66 23.14 40.92
N LEU A 404 28.43 23.30 40.41
CA LEU A 404 27.23 23.45 41.24
C LEU A 404 26.70 22.12 41.77
N GLY A 405 26.74 21.08 40.93
CA GLY A 405 26.39 19.71 41.31
C GLY A 405 24.95 19.52 41.75
N TYR A 406 23.98 20.04 41.02
CA TYR A 406 22.55 19.89 41.34
C TYR A 406 21.98 18.54 40.88
N GLY A 407 22.70 17.78 40.07
CA GLY A 407 22.29 16.45 39.68
C GLY A 407 22.13 15.52 40.88
N PHE A 408 21.19 14.58 40.77
CA PHE A 408 20.98 13.53 41.76
C PHE A 408 22.29 12.73 41.94
N LYS A 409 22.66 12.42 43.18
CA LYS A 409 23.80 11.55 43.49
C LYS A 409 23.31 10.26 44.12
N ASN A 410 23.10 10.24 45.44
CA ASN A 410 22.46 9.08 46.09
C ASN A 410 20.95 9.25 46.01
N THR A 411 20.27 8.25 45.43
CA THR A 411 18.83 8.30 45.12
C THR A 411 18.18 7.01 45.57
N THR A 412 17.11 7.10 46.36
CA THR A 412 16.24 5.95 46.61
C THR A 412 15.26 5.82 45.44
N VAL A 413 15.24 4.65 44.82
CA VAL A 413 14.28 4.31 43.76
C VAL A 413 13.21 3.43 44.37
N GLU A 414 11.96 3.86 44.20
CA GLU A 414 10.77 3.15 44.65
C GLU A 414 9.84 2.89 43.46
N TYR A 415 9.04 1.84 43.55
CA TYR A 415 8.06 1.49 42.54
C TYR A 415 6.72 1.11 43.19
N SER A 416 5.66 1.21 42.41
CA SER A 416 4.31 0.83 42.81
C SER A 416 3.65 0.02 41.70
N GLU A 417 2.94 -1.04 42.09
CA GLU A 417 2.12 -1.87 41.20
C GLU A 417 0.70 -1.30 41.03
N ASN A 418 0.27 -0.38 41.88
CA ASN A 418 -1.11 0.14 41.91
C ASN A 418 -1.18 1.68 42.04
N GLY A 419 -0.04 2.36 42.00
CA GLY A 419 0.08 3.81 42.18
C GLY A 419 -0.14 4.31 43.61
N VAL A 420 -0.36 3.42 44.59
CA VAL A 420 -0.70 3.79 45.98
C VAL A 420 0.29 3.20 46.98
N ASP A 421 0.57 1.91 46.86
CA ASP A 421 1.49 1.18 47.73
C ASP A 421 2.89 1.19 47.12
N TRP A 422 3.86 1.69 47.88
CA TRP A 422 5.23 1.89 47.41
C TRP A 422 6.18 0.85 47.99
N MET A 423 7.05 0.32 47.14
CA MET A 423 8.10 -0.64 47.46
C MET A 423 9.46 -0.03 47.11
N VAL A 424 10.46 -0.23 47.97
CA VAL A 424 11.83 0.21 47.69
C VAL A 424 12.51 -0.80 46.76
N LEU A 425 12.95 -0.33 45.58
CA LEU A 425 13.81 -1.10 44.69
C LEU A 425 15.25 -1.13 45.26
N GLY A 426 15.74 0.02 45.70
CA GLY A 426 17.06 0.17 46.31
C GLY A 426 17.56 1.62 46.33
N ASP A 427 18.77 1.79 46.85
CA ASP A 427 19.52 3.05 46.79
C ASP A 427 20.59 2.94 45.70
N PHE A 428 20.66 3.96 44.84
CA PHE A 428 21.54 3.99 43.67
C PHE A 428 22.34 5.29 43.63
N GLU A 429 23.59 5.21 43.15
CA GLU A 429 24.40 6.40 42.85
C GLU A 429 24.24 6.75 41.36
N PHE A 430 23.65 7.90 41.07
CA PHE A 430 23.52 8.42 39.71
C PHE A 430 24.79 9.17 39.31
N ALA A 431 25.30 8.89 38.11
CA ALA A 431 26.47 9.54 37.59
C ALA A 431 26.22 11.05 37.38
N GLN A 432 27.23 11.87 37.67
CA GLN A 432 27.15 13.30 37.38
C GLN A 432 27.07 13.54 35.87
N ALA A 433 26.32 14.56 35.44
CA ALA A 433 26.26 14.93 34.03
C ALA A 433 27.57 15.58 33.56
N THR A 434 27.78 15.61 32.24
CA THR A 434 29.06 16.05 31.65
C THR A 434 29.26 17.57 31.63
N SER A 435 28.22 18.35 31.90
CA SER A 435 28.17 19.82 31.74
C SER A 435 28.37 20.29 30.28
N LEU A 436 28.21 19.39 29.30
CA LEU A 436 28.41 19.65 27.88
C LEU A 436 27.12 19.36 27.10
N PRO A 437 26.90 20.04 25.96
CA PRO A 437 25.87 19.58 25.01
C PRO A 437 26.23 18.19 24.48
N ALA A 438 25.26 17.52 23.84
CA ALA A 438 25.43 16.17 23.33
C ALA A 438 25.72 15.14 24.45
N TYR A 439 25.05 15.29 25.59
CA TYR A 439 25.18 14.39 26.74
C TYR A 439 24.23 13.17 26.61
N ALA A 440 24.79 11.98 26.42
CA ALA A 440 24.01 10.73 26.43
C ALA A 440 23.75 10.23 27.87
N SER A 441 22.71 9.40 28.06
CA SER A 441 22.41 8.79 29.36
C SER A 441 23.63 8.04 29.87
N ASN A 442 23.97 8.23 31.14
CA ASN A 442 25.11 7.58 31.77
C ASN A 442 24.75 6.82 33.05
N THR A 443 23.45 6.70 33.34
CA THR A 443 22.92 5.91 34.45
C THR A 443 21.77 5.05 33.94
N THR A 444 21.82 3.75 34.25
CA THR A 444 20.82 2.75 33.90
C THR A 444 20.44 1.98 35.16
N ILE A 445 19.15 1.86 35.43
CA ILE A 445 18.61 1.10 36.56
C ILE A 445 17.75 -0.04 36.01
N ASP A 446 18.13 -1.27 36.35
CA ASP A 446 17.39 -2.48 35.99
C ASP A 446 16.24 -2.73 36.98
N PHE A 447 15.05 -3.02 36.46
CA PHE A 447 13.86 -3.36 37.23
C PHE A 447 13.60 -4.86 37.29
N GLU A 448 14.46 -5.68 36.67
CA GLU A 448 14.41 -7.14 36.66
C GLU A 448 13.08 -7.70 36.13
N GLY A 449 12.38 -6.95 35.27
CA GLY A 449 11.07 -7.35 34.74
C GLY A 449 9.94 -7.31 35.78
N ARG A 450 10.01 -6.43 36.78
CA ARG A 450 8.92 -6.24 37.76
C ARG A 450 7.69 -5.62 37.12
N ALA A 451 6.53 -5.96 37.66
CA ALA A 451 5.29 -5.26 37.35
C ALA A 451 5.31 -3.87 38.00
N VAL A 452 5.16 -2.81 37.21
CA VAL A 452 5.25 -1.43 37.68
C VAL A 452 4.22 -0.56 36.97
N GLN A 453 3.47 0.22 37.74
CA GLN A 453 2.56 1.27 37.27
C GLN A 453 3.10 2.67 37.60
N ALA A 454 3.91 2.81 38.66
CA ALA A 454 4.55 4.08 39.00
C ALA A 454 5.96 3.89 39.58
N VAL A 455 6.82 4.88 39.36
CA VAL A 455 8.20 4.96 39.88
C VAL A 455 8.38 6.28 40.62
N ARG A 456 9.07 6.27 41.76
CA ARG A 456 9.47 7.47 42.50
C ARG A 456 10.97 7.49 42.68
N LEU A 457 11.56 8.65 42.42
CA LEU A 457 12.96 8.94 42.71
C LEU A 457 13.03 9.93 43.86
N THR A 458 13.59 9.52 44.99
CA THR A 458 13.79 10.37 46.16
C THR A 458 15.28 10.71 46.28
N ALA A 459 15.60 12.00 46.19
CA ALA A 459 16.98 12.46 46.26
C ALA A 459 17.49 12.48 47.71
N ASN A 460 18.55 11.72 48.00
CA ASN A 460 19.21 11.72 49.32
C ASN A 460 20.42 12.67 49.36
N SER A 461 21.05 12.93 48.21
CA SER A 461 22.17 13.87 48.08
C SER A 461 22.41 14.25 46.61
N ASN A 462 23.14 15.35 46.40
CA ASN A 462 23.59 15.81 45.09
C ASN A 462 25.12 15.88 45.02
N TRP A 463 25.67 16.20 43.85
CA TRP A 463 27.12 16.23 43.64
C TRP A 463 27.82 17.44 44.28
N GLY A 464 27.10 18.55 44.47
CA GLY A 464 27.65 19.80 45.03
C GLY A 464 27.68 19.85 46.56
N GLY A 465 26.72 19.22 47.23
CA GLY A 465 26.60 19.14 48.70
C GLY A 465 26.30 20.46 49.43
N ALA A 466 26.26 21.59 48.72
CA ALA A 466 26.12 22.92 49.32
C ALA A 466 24.66 23.34 49.55
N PHE A 467 23.74 22.92 48.68
CA PHE A 467 22.32 23.27 48.74
C PHE A 467 21.47 22.02 48.52
N PRO A 468 20.34 21.85 49.25
CA PRO A 468 19.40 20.76 49.03
C PRO A 468 18.50 21.08 47.81
N GLN A 469 19.11 21.22 46.64
CA GLN A 469 18.43 21.48 45.37
C GLN A 469 18.87 20.43 44.35
N TYR A 470 17.91 19.94 43.57
CA TYR A 470 18.08 18.76 42.75
C TYR A 470 17.44 18.94 41.38
N GLY A 471 18.05 18.39 40.34
CA GLY A 471 17.47 18.41 39.00
C GLY A 471 17.73 17.12 38.23
N LEU A 472 16.99 16.96 37.14
CA LEU A 472 17.17 15.91 36.14
C LEU A 472 16.94 16.50 34.75
N SER A 473 17.57 15.91 33.75
CA SER A 473 17.41 16.32 32.36
C SER A 473 16.30 15.51 31.69
N GLU A 474 16.44 14.18 31.67
CA GLU A 474 15.50 13.26 31.01
C GLU A 474 15.51 11.92 31.74
N VAL A 475 14.36 11.24 31.79
CA VAL A 475 14.20 9.88 32.30
C VAL A 475 13.33 9.09 31.32
N ARG A 476 13.85 7.98 30.81
CA ARG A 476 13.11 7.08 29.92
C ARG A 476 12.95 5.71 30.52
N PHE A 477 11.78 5.13 30.38
CA PHE A 477 11.45 3.78 30.83
C PHE A 477 11.26 2.87 29.64
N THR A 478 11.75 1.64 29.74
CA THR A 478 11.50 0.60 28.72
C THR A 478 10.83 -0.62 29.35
N TYR A 479 9.98 -1.31 28.59
CA TYR A 479 9.22 -2.47 29.06
C TYR A 479 9.35 -3.66 28.11
N VAL A 480 9.20 -4.86 28.66
CA VAL A 480 9.04 -6.10 27.89
C VAL A 480 7.58 -6.20 27.46
N PRO A 481 7.26 -6.38 26.16
CA PRO A 481 5.89 -6.28 25.66
C PRO A 481 5.05 -7.51 25.98
N THR A 482 4.54 -7.63 27.20
CA THR A 482 3.81 -8.81 27.70
C THR A 482 2.30 -8.81 27.42
N PHE A 483 1.77 -7.72 26.85
CA PHE A 483 0.36 -7.59 26.46
C PHE A 483 0.20 -7.68 24.95
N ALA A 484 -1.03 -7.98 24.50
CA ALA A 484 -1.39 -8.07 23.10
C ALA A 484 -1.24 -6.71 22.39
N ARG A 485 -0.74 -6.72 21.15
CA ARG A 485 -0.50 -5.54 20.30
C ARG A 485 -1.00 -5.79 18.88
N ASP A 486 -0.94 -4.76 18.03
CA ASP A 486 -1.16 -4.86 16.58
C ASP A 486 -2.45 -5.63 16.21
N PRO A 487 -3.63 -5.15 16.66
CA PRO A 487 -4.89 -5.83 16.42
C PRO A 487 -5.29 -5.85 14.94
N GLN A 488 -6.00 -6.91 14.54
CA GLN A 488 -6.72 -7.04 13.29
C GLN A 488 -8.15 -7.51 13.59
N PRO A 489 -9.20 -6.79 13.16
CA PRO A 489 -9.17 -5.49 12.49
C PRO A 489 -8.39 -4.44 13.29
N ALA A 490 -7.76 -3.50 12.59
CA ALA A 490 -7.03 -2.41 13.22
C ALA A 490 -7.94 -1.62 14.17
N ASP A 491 -7.36 -1.03 15.22
CA ASP A 491 -8.11 -0.19 16.15
C ASP A 491 -8.78 0.98 15.41
N GLY A 492 -10.08 1.16 15.60
CA GLY A 492 -10.90 2.12 14.88
C GLY A 492 -11.35 1.69 13.48
N ALA A 493 -11.08 0.46 13.03
CA ALA A 493 -11.46 0.01 11.69
C ALA A 493 -12.99 0.09 11.47
N ALA A 494 -13.41 0.45 10.26
CA ALA A 494 -14.81 0.51 9.85
C ALA A 494 -15.08 -0.45 8.69
N GLY A 495 -16.35 -0.80 8.46
CA GLY A 495 -16.75 -1.67 7.36
C GLY A 495 -16.28 -3.12 7.53
N VAL A 496 -16.05 -3.57 8.77
CA VAL A 496 -15.56 -4.91 9.06
C VAL A 496 -16.67 -5.95 8.79
N PRO A 497 -16.40 -7.03 8.05
CA PRO A 497 -17.35 -8.14 7.90
C PRO A 497 -17.76 -8.75 9.25
N PRO A 498 -19.05 -9.02 9.50
CA PRO A 498 -19.48 -9.58 10.78
C PRO A 498 -18.96 -11.00 11.08
N ASP A 499 -18.37 -11.67 10.09
CA ASP A 499 -17.68 -12.96 10.17
C ASP A 499 -16.15 -12.82 10.19
N ALA A 500 -15.63 -11.59 10.28
CA ALA A 500 -14.21 -11.33 10.34
C ALA A 500 -13.53 -12.05 11.51
N THR A 501 -12.34 -12.57 11.24
CA THR A 501 -11.49 -13.15 12.28
C THR A 501 -10.71 -12.04 12.96
N LEU A 502 -10.82 -11.97 14.28
CA LEU A 502 -9.99 -11.14 15.12
C LEU A 502 -8.62 -11.81 15.27
N SER A 503 -7.52 -11.07 15.10
CA SER A 503 -6.16 -11.56 15.36
C SER A 503 -5.29 -10.44 15.93
N TRP A 504 -4.20 -10.79 16.57
CA TRP A 504 -3.33 -9.83 17.25
C TRP A 504 -1.90 -10.36 17.30
N ARG A 505 -0.96 -9.47 17.60
CA ARG A 505 0.38 -9.86 18.02
C ARG A 505 0.36 -10.23 19.51
N PRO A 506 0.70 -11.48 19.86
CA PRO A 506 0.65 -11.92 21.24
C PRO A 506 1.73 -11.24 22.07
N GLY A 507 1.42 -11.01 23.34
CA GLY A 507 2.38 -10.58 24.34
C GLY A 507 3.55 -11.58 24.49
N ARG A 508 4.76 -11.07 24.70
CA ARG A 508 5.92 -11.88 25.05
C ARG A 508 5.63 -12.58 26.37
N GLU A 509 5.84 -13.90 26.40
CA GLU A 509 5.51 -14.80 27.52
C GLU A 509 4.05 -15.23 27.63
N ALA A 510 3.16 -14.82 26.71
CA ALA A 510 1.81 -15.36 26.66
C ALA A 510 1.83 -16.88 26.44
N ALA A 511 1.09 -17.63 27.26
CA ALA A 511 0.84 -19.06 27.07
C ALA A 511 -0.53 -19.32 26.44
N THR A 512 -1.52 -18.51 26.82
CA THR A 512 -2.88 -18.48 26.26
C THR A 512 -3.42 -17.06 26.25
N HIS A 513 -4.49 -16.85 25.50
CA HIS A 513 -5.16 -15.57 25.35
C HIS A 513 -6.60 -15.68 25.84
N GLU A 514 -7.06 -14.69 26.61
CA GLU A 514 -8.48 -14.51 26.96
C GLU A 514 -9.03 -13.30 26.19
N VAL A 515 -9.99 -13.55 25.30
CA VAL A 515 -10.58 -12.51 24.45
C VAL A 515 -11.90 -12.05 25.03
N HIS A 516 -12.05 -10.74 25.17
CA HIS A 516 -13.26 -10.08 25.64
C HIS A 516 -13.85 -9.23 24.51
N LEU A 517 -15.17 -9.28 24.33
CA LEU A 517 -15.89 -8.58 23.27
C LEU A 517 -17.24 -8.05 23.79
N GLY A 518 -17.66 -6.90 23.29
CA GLY A 518 -18.96 -6.31 23.59
C GLY A 518 -19.24 -5.07 22.75
N THR A 519 -20.39 -4.45 22.98
CA THR A 519 -20.80 -3.17 22.36
C THR A 519 -20.75 -1.99 23.33
N ASP A 520 -20.42 -2.25 24.60
CA ASP A 520 -20.19 -1.26 25.65
C ASP A 520 -18.72 -1.39 26.12
N PRO A 521 -17.89 -0.34 25.99
CA PRO A 521 -16.49 -0.38 26.42
C PRO A 521 -16.32 -0.62 27.93
N GLY A 522 -17.34 -0.35 28.75
CA GLY A 522 -17.35 -0.59 30.18
C GLY A 522 -17.84 -1.99 30.60
N ALA A 523 -18.35 -2.79 29.67
CA ALA A 523 -19.03 -4.06 29.96
C ALA A 523 -18.71 -5.17 28.95
N LEU A 524 -17.42 -5.44 28.72
CA LEU A 524 -17.00 -6.54 27.86
C LEU A 524 -17.28 -7.92 28.49
N THR A 525 -17.66 -8.89 27.66
CA THR A 525 -17.89 -10.28 28.07
C THR A 525 -16.85 -11.22 27.47
N PRO A 526 -16.51 -12.35 28.15
CA PRO A 526 -15.61 -13.35 27.56
C PRO A 526 -16.18 -13.90 26.25
N ALA A 527 -15.40 -13.79 25.18
CA ALA A 527 -15.77 -14.22 23.82
C ALA A 527 -15.11 -15.54 23.41
N GLY A 528 -14.09 -15.98 24.15
CA GLY A 528 -13.32 -17.18 23.87
C GLY A 528 -11.84 -16.94 24.12
N GLY A 529 -11.00 -17.80 23.55
CA GLY A 529 -9.56 -17.76 23.77
C GLY A 529 -8.90 -19.11 23.61
N GLY A 530 -7.57 -19.14 23.72
CA GLY A 530 -6.78 -20.35 23.56
C GLY A 530 -5.31 -20.04 23.29
N GLN A 531 -4.62 -20.98 22.64
CA GLN A 531 -3.21 -20.82 22.28
C GLN A 531 -3.00 -20.06 20.97
N ALA A 532 -4.03 -19.99 20.12
CA ALA A 532 -3.95 -19.28 18.85
C ALA A 532 -4.19 -17.78 19.09
N PRO A 533 -3.37 -16.88 18.55
CA PRO A 533 -3.54 -15.43 18.66
C PRO A 533 -4.60 -14.90 17.69
N SER A 534 -5.73 -15.62 17.61
CA SER A 534 -6.84 -15.33 16.72
C SER A 534 -8.15 -15.93 17.25
N LEU A 535 -9.26 -15.25 17.00
CA LEU A 535 -10.61 -15.70 17.33
C LEU A 535 -11.60 -15.28 16.24
N THR A 536 -12.39 -16.20 15.72
CA THR A 536 -13.59 -15.89 14.94
C THR A 536 -14.79 -15.83 15.89
N PRO A 537 -15.37 -14.65 16.19
CA PRO A 537 -16.49 -14.53 17.12
C PRO A 537 -17.72 -15.27 16.60
N GLN A 538 -18.54 -15.82 17.50
CA GLN A 538 -19.65 -16.70 17.10
C GLN A 538 -20.83 -16.02 16.39
N THR A 539 -20.84 -14.69 16.24
CA THR A 539 -21.62 -13.87 15.27
C THR A 539 -21.57 -12.41 15.74
N LEU A 540 -21.04 -11.49 14.92
CA LEU A 540 -21.25 -10.05 15.11
C LEU A 540 -22.52 -9.61 14.37
N ALA A 541 -23.14 -8.50 14.80
CA ALA A 541 -24.25 -7.91 14.07
C ALA A 541 -23.75 -6.87 13.06
N PHE A 542 -24.48 -6.66 11.96
CA PHE A 542 -24.24 -5.53 11.06
C PHE A 542 -24.42 -4.17 11.78
N GLY A 543 -23.79 -3.12 11.25
CA GLY A 543 -23.98 -1.73 11.71
C GLY A 543 -23.66 -1.49 13.19
N THR A 544 -22.75 -2.29 13.75
CA THR A 544 -22.46 -2.31 15.19
C THR A 544 -21.03 -1.86 15.47
N THR A 545 -20.86 -0.92 16.40
CA THR A 545 -19.54 -0.63 16.99
C THR A 545 -19.23 -1.64 18.08
N CYS A 546 -18.14 -2.37 17.89
CA CYS A 546 -17.64 -3.38 18.80
C CYS A 546 -16.41 -2.85 19.55
N TYR A 547 -16.28 -3.29 20.78
CA TYR A 547 -15.12 -3.07 21.63
C TYR A 547 -14.58 -4.42 22.05
N TRP A 548 -13.27 -4.58 22.01
CA TRP A 548 -12.64 -5.84 22.34
C TRP A 548 -11.27 -5.63 22.98
N ARG A 549 -10.82 -6.64 23.69
CA ARG A 549 -9.56 -6.65 24.42
C ARG A 549 -9.05 -8.07 24.49
N VAL A 550 -7.74 -8.23 24.50
CA VAL A 550 -7.09 -9.52 24.73
C VAL A 550 -6.23 -9.45 25.97
N ASP A 551 -6.53 -10.31 26.94
CA ASP A 551 -5.73 -10.47 28.15
C ASP A 551 -4.77 -11.65 27.96
N GLU A 552 -3.48 -11.39 28.15
CA GLU A 552 -2.42 -12.37 27.95
C GLU A 552 -2.16 -13.15 29.23
N VAL A 553 -2.27 -14.48 29.16
CA VAL A 553 -2.28 -15.35 30.34
C VAL A 553 -1.09 -16.30 30.34
N ASN A 554 -0.39 -16.36 31.47
CA ASN A 554 0.66 -17.33 31.77
C ASN A 554 0.78 -17.60 33.28
N GLU A 555 0.14 -18.67 33.74
CA GLU A 555 0.12 -19.11 35.15
C GLU A 555 1.50 -19.54 35.71
N ALA A 556 2.52 -19.68 34.86
CA ALA A 556 3.88 -20.00 35.30
C ALA A 556 4.68 -18.76 35.73
N GLU A 557 4.24 -17.56 35.35
CA GLU A 557 4.91 -16.29 35.65
C GLU A 557 4.37 -15.66 36.95
N PRO A 558 5.16 -14.81 37.65
CA PRO A 558 4.70 -14.12 38.85
C PRO A 558 3.46 -13.24 38.64
N THR A 559 3.36 -12.63 37.47
CA THR A 559 2.17 -11.90 37.01
C THR A 559 1.46 -12.76 35.99
N ALA A 560 0.40 -13.45 36.42
CA ALA A 560 -0.28 -14.46 35.62
C ALA A 560 -1.09 -13.88 34.44
N VAL A 561 -1.57 -12.64 34.56
CA VAL A 561 -2.42 -12.00 33.56
C VAL A 561 -1.91 -10.58 33.27
N TRP A 562 -1.67 -10.30 32.00
CA TRP A 562 -1.40 -8.96 31.48
C TRP A 562 -2.60 -8.49 30.67
N GLN A 563 -3.38 -7.59 31.26
CA GLN A 563 -4.55 -7.02 30.59
C GLN A 563 -4.11 -6.24 29.34
N GLY A 564 -4.77 -6.47 28.20
CA GLY A 564 -4.48 -5.76 26.93
C GLY A 564 -5.15 -4.38 26.82
N ASP A 565 -4.91 -3.72 25.69
CA ASP A 565 -5.57 -2.45 25.36
C ASP A 565 -7.00 -2.67 24.87
N LEU A 566 -7.85 -1.65 25.11
CA LEU A 566 -9.21 -1.64 24.60
C LEU A 566 -9.18 -1.17 23.14
N TRP A 567 -9.51 -2.05 22.22
CA TRP A 567 -9.62 -1.78 20.80
C TRP A 567 -11.08 -1.68 20.35
N THR A 568 -11.32 -0.97 19.26
CA THR A 568 -12.65 -0.82 18.67
C THR A 568 -12.65 -1.08 17.17
N PHE A 569 -13.78 -1.53 16.64
CA PHE A 569 -14.06 -1.55 15.21
C PHE A 569 -15.56 -1.47 14.97
N ALA A 570 -15.98 -1.03 13.78
CA ALA A 570 -17.36 -1.01 13.34
C ALA A 570 -17.60 -2.02 12.23
N THR A 571 -18.64 -2.84 12.38
CA THR A 571 -19.06 -3.77 11.33
C THR A 571 -19.72 -3.03 10.16
N LEU A 572 -19.64 -3.61 8.97
CA LEU A 572 -20.36 -3.08 7.81
C LEU A 572 -21.88 -3.08 8.07
N GLU A 573 -22.60 -2.13 7.48
CA GLU A 573 -24.05 -2.02 7.68
C GLU A 573 -24.84 -2.99 6.79
N TYR A 574 -24.34 -3.27 5.57
CA TYR A 574 -25.04 -4.06 4.58
C TYR A 574 -24.08 -4.96 3.79
N ALA A 575 -24.36 -6.27 3.76
CA ALA A 575 -23.74 -7.19 2.82
C ALA A 575 -24.27 -6.95 1.40
N THR A 576 -23.39 -7.04 0.41
CA THR A 576 -23.72 -6.80 -1.01
C THR A 576 -24.49 -7.97 -1.60
N ILE A 577 -25.60 -7.65 -2.27
CA ILE A 577 -26.28 -8.55 -3.21
C ILE A 577 -25.76 -8.27 -4.63
N ASP A 578 -25.81 -7.01 -5.07
CA ASP A 578 -25.18 -6.52 -6.31
C ASP A 578 -24.68 -5.10 -6.10
N ASP A 579 -23.43 -4.85 -6.46
CA ASP A 579 -22.87 -3.50 -6.65
C ASP A 579 -22.74 -3.17 -8.14
N PHE A 580 -23.12 -4.07 -9.05
CA PHE A 580 -23.04 -3.95 -10.49
C PHE A 580 -21.62 -3.81 -11.07
N GLU A 581 -20.56 -3.89 -10.26
CA GLU A 581 -19.18 -3.63 -10.69
C GLU A 581 -18.55 -4.80 -11.46
N SER A 582 -19.10 -6.00 -11.36
CA SER A 582 -18.51 -7.20 -11.94
C SER A 582 -18.83 -7.43 -13.43
N TYR A 583 -19.81 -6.72 -13.99
CA TYR A 583 -20.30 -6.95 -15.35
C TYR A 583 -19.37 -6.34 -16.42
N THR A 584 -19.19 -7.05 -17.54
CA THR A 584 -18.38 -6.60 -18.68
C THR A 584 -19.20 -6.50 -19.97
N ASP A 585 -18.57 -6.01 -21.04
CA ASP A 585 -19.21 -5.94 -22.38
C ASP A 585 -19.05 -7.25 -23.18
N ASN A 586 -18.59 -8.33 -22.54
CA ASN A 586 -18.25 -9.59 -23.20
C ASN A 586 -19.45 -10.56 -23.26
N ILE A 587 -20.22 -10.45 -24.34
CA ILE A 587 -21.36 -11.33 -24.62
C ILE A 587 -20.93 -12.80 -24.74
N ASP A 588 -19.83 -13.08 -25.44
CA ASP A 588 -19.42 -14.47 -25.73
C ASP A 588 -19.02 -15.24 -24.45
N ALA A 589 -18.60 -14.53 -23.41
CA ALA A 589 -18.26 -15.10 -22.10
C ALA A 589 -19.45 -15.17 -21.12
N HIS A 590 -20.63 -14.65 -21.50
CA HIS A 590 -21.79 -14.50 -20.61
C HIS A 590 -21.50 -13.65 -19.36
N GLU A 591 -20.71 -12.58 -19.52
CA GLU A 591 -20.33 -11.66 -18.45
C GLU A 591 -21.14 -10.36 -18.46
N THR A 592 -22.18 -10.28 -19.30
CA THR A 592 -22.99 -9.06 -19.41
C THR A 592 -24.06 -9.00 -18.33
N ILE A 593 -24.50 -7.78 -18.02
CA ILE A 593 -25.49 -7.54 -16.96
C ILE A 593 -26.82 -8.29 -17.20
N PHE A 594 -27.27 -8.42 -18.44
CA PHE A 594 -28.51 -9.12 -18.80
C PHE A 594 -28.36 -10.65 -18.86
N ASP A 595 -27.15 -11.21 -18.79
CA ASP A 595 -26.96 -12.64 -18.54
C ASP A 595 -27.29 -13.02 -17.09
N THR A 596 -27.20 -12.06 -16.16
CA THR A 596 -27.47 -12.26 -14.72
C THR A 596 -28.85 -11.76 -14.29
N TRP A 597 -29.21 -10.55 -14.75
CA TRP A 597 -30.53 -9.96 -14.53
C TRP A 597 -31.40 -10.17 -15.76
N LEU A 598 -32.26 -11.18 -15.70
CA LEU A 598 -33.10 -11.57 -16.83
C LEU A 598 -34.26 -10.57 -16.98
N ASP A 599 -34.49 -10.12 -18.20
CA ASP A 599 -35.44 -9.05 -18.53
C ASP A 599 -36.56 -9.53 -19.47
N GLY A 600 -37.28 -8.57 -20.08
CA GLY A 600 -38.40 -8.79 -20.99
C GLY A 600 -38.11 -9.71 -22.17
N TRP A 601 -36.85 -9.85 -22.59
CA TRP A 601 -36.46 -10.76 -23.68
C TRP A 601 -36.52 -12.23 -23.26
N VAL A 602 -36.42 -12.50 -21.95
CA VAL A 602 -36.46 -13.84 -21.37
C VAL A 602 -37.79 -14.10 -20.66
N ASN A 603 -38.23 -13.15 -19.83
CA ASN A 603 -39.42 -13.30 -18.98
C ASN A 603 -40.72 -12.76 -19.61
N ASN A 604 -40.68 -12.21 -20.83
CA ASN A 604 -41.82 -11.65 -21.57
C ASN A 604 -42.51 -10.46 -20.89
N SER A 605 -41.81 -9.71 -20.03
CA SER A 605 -42.27 -8.41 -19.50
C SER A 605 -41.84 -7.24 -20.41
N GLY A 606 -42.20 -6.01 -20.05
CA GLY A 606 -41.81 -4.79 -20.77
C GLY A 606 -40.41 -4.24 -20.42
N SER A 607 -39.58 -4.99 -19.67
CA SER A 607 -38.27 -4.51 -19.22
C SER A 607 -37.16 -4.69 -20.25
N THR A 608 -36.14 -3.86 -20.17
CA THR A 608 -34.82 -4.12 -20.78
C THR A 608 -33.73 -3.76 -19.79
N VAL A 609 -32.88 -4.73 -19.43
CA VAL A 609 -31.73 -4.55 -18.55
C VAL A 609 -30.50 -4.26 -19.39
N GLY A 610 -29.77 -3.20 -19.06
CA GLY A 610 -28.65 -2.74 -19.87
C GLY A 610 -29.07 -1.86 -21.05
N TYR A 611 -28.09 -1.25 -21.70
CA TYR A 611 -28.27 -0.63 -23.01
C TYR A 611 -28.29 -1.68 -24.14
N LEU A 612 -28.78 -1.28 -25.31
CA LEU A 612 -28.78 -2.17 -26.49
C LEU A 612 -27.41 -2.27 -27.18
N ASP A 613 -26.53 -1.31 -26.92
CA ASP A 613 -25.17 -1.24 -27.45
C ASP A 613 -24.18 -1.09 -26.28
N ALA A 614 -22.98 -1.63 -26.44
CA ALA A 614 -21.92 -1.49 -25.45
C ALA A 614 -21.47 -0.02 -25.29
N PRO A 615 -21.14 0.44 -24.06
CA PRO A 615 -21.14 -0.35 -22.83
C PRO A 615 -22.55 -0.69 -22.35
N PHE A 616 -22.79 -1.93 -21.93
CA PHE A 616 -24.15 -2.37 -21.58
C PHE A 616 -24.61 -1.82 -20.23
N ALA A 617 -23.71 -1.66 -19.26
CA ALA A 617 -23.99 -0.96 -18.02
C ALA A 617 -23.77 0.56 -18.16
N GLU A 618 -24.46 1.35 -17.34
CA GLU A 618 -24.31 2.81 -17.32
C GLU A 618 -23.05 3.19 -16.54
N ARG A 619 -22.17 4.01 -17.13
CA ARG A 619 -20.86 4.38 -16.56
C ARG A 619 -20.77 5.85 -16.13
N THR A 620 -21.83 6.62 -16.30
CA THR A 620 -21.87 8.06 -16.03
C THR A 620 -22.85 8.44 -14.92
N ILE A 621 -24.02 7.78 -14.87
CA ILE A 621 -25.00 7.92 -13.80
C ILE A 621 -24.83 6.74 -12.86
N VAL A 622 -23.92 6.90 -11.90
CA VAL A 622 -23.46 5.84 -10.98
C VAL A 622 -23.59 6.35 -9.55
N HIS A 623 -24.01 5.51 -8.60
CA HIS A 623 -24.11 5.89 -7.18
C HIS A 623 -22.75 5.73 -6.51
N SER A 624 -22.15 4.55 -6.67
CA SER A 624 -20.79 4.25 -6.21
C SER A 624 -20.10 3.31 -7.21
N GLY A 625 -18.77 3.20 -7.15
CA GLY A 625 -18.03 2.37 -8.11
C GLY A 625 -17.94 2.99 -9.52
N ALA A 626 -17.93 2.15 -10.54
CA ALA A 626 -17.71 2.51 -11.93
C ALA A 626 -18.97 2.36 -12.81
N GLN A 627 -19.98 1.61 -12.38
CA GLN A 627 -21.18 1.40 -13.19
C GLN A 627 -22.45 1.10 -12.40
N SER A 628 -23.62 1.36 -13.00
CA SER A 628 -24.93 1.03 -12.44
C SER A 628 -25.80 0.29 -13.45
N MET A 629 -26.91 -0.29 -13.01
CA MET A 629 -27.87 -0.96 -13.88
C MET A 629 -28.88 0.03 -14.49
N PRO A 630 -28.86 0.29 -15.81
CA PRO A 630 -30.00 0.90 -16.48
C PRO A 630 -31.12 -0.14 -16.68
N LEU A 631 -32.32 0.19 -16.24
CA LEU A 631 -33.54 -0.62 -16.41
C LEU A 631 -34.60 0.19 -17.14
N THR A 632 -34.78 -0.11 -18.42
CA THR A 632 -35.86 0.48 -19.23
C THR A 632 -37.17 -0.26 -18.95
N TYR A 633 -38.28 0.46 -18.92
CA TYR A 633 -39.63 -0.12 -18.78
C TYR A 633 -40.57 0.43 -19.86
N ASP A 634 -41.43 -0.43 -20.41
CA ASP A 634 -42.54 -0.05 -21.30
C ASP A 634 -43.80 -0.86 -20.94
N ASN A 635 -44.70 -0.23 -20.19
CA ASN A 635 -45.96 -0.83 -19.76
C ASN A 635 -47.13 -0.49 -20.72
N SER A 636 -46.85 0.04 -21.92
CA SER A 636 -47.90 0.41 -22.89
C SER A 636 -48.58 -0.81 -23.54
N SER A 637 -47.90 -1.96 -23.53
CA SER A 637 -48.36 -3.21 -24.12
C SER A 637 -48.39 -4.35 -23.09
N ALA A 638 -49.21 -5.38 -23.36
CA ALA A 638 -49.29 -6.55 -22.49
C ALA A 638 -47.89 -7.20 -22.34
N PRO A 639 -47.48 -7.61 -21.13
CA PRO A 639 -48.32 -7.85 -19.96
C PRO A 639 -48.59 -6.63 -19.07
N PHE A 640 -48.22 -5.42 -19.50
CA PHE A 640 -48.42 -4.14 -18.80
C PHE A 640 -47.71 -4.00 -17.45
N TYR A 641 -46.58 -4.69 -17.33
CA TYR A 641 -45.58 -4.47 -16.28
C TYR A 641 -44.20 -4.81 -16.87
N SER A 642 -43.16 -4.25 -16.26
CA SER A 642 -41.76 -4.45 -16.66
C SER A 642 -41.00 -4.96 -15.45
N GLU A 643 -40.29 -6.08 -15.59
CA GLU A 643 -39.64 -6.73 -14.45
C GLU A 643 -38.28 -7.32 -14.86
N ALA A 644 -37.25 -7.05 -14.08
CA ALA A 644 -35.98 -7.76 -14.13
C ALA A 644 -35.96 -8.78 -12.98
N GLU A 645 -35.44 -9.99 -13.23
CA GLU A 645 -35.31 -11.04 -12.22
C GLU A 645 -33.86 -11.50 -12.07
N ARG A 646 -33.45 -11.78 -10.83
CA ARG A 646 -32.14 -12.33 -10.50
C ARG A 646 -32.25 -13.57 -9.62
N ASP A 647 -31.58 -14.62 -10.03
CA ASP A 647 -31.36 -15.85 -9.26
C ASP A 647 -30.35 -15.58 -8.12
N LEU A 648 -30.78 -15.78 -6.87
CA LEU A 648 -29.94 -15.65 -5.67
C LEU A 648 -29.53 -17.00 -5.07
N SER A 649 -29.96 -18.11 -5.68
CA SER A 649 -29.53 -19.47 -5.35
C SER A 649 -29.68 -19.87 -3.88
N GLY A 650 -30.67 -19.32 -3.18
CA GLY A 650 -30.98 -19.66 -1.78
C GLY A 650 -30.15 -18.87 -0.76
N MET A 651 -29.84 -17.61 -1.05
CA MET A 651 -29.08 -16.72 -0.16
C MET A 651 -29.82 -16.45 1.15
N ALA A 652 -29.12 -16.56 2.29
CA ALA A 652 -29.66 -16.23 3.60
C ALA A 652 -29.48 -14.74 3.90
N TRP A 653 -30.57 -14.00 4.06
CA TRP A 653 -30.56 -12.59 4.40
C TRP A 653 -30.70 -12.33 5.91
N ASN A 654 -31.37 -13.21 6.66
CA ASN A 654 -31.61 -13.04 8.10
C ASN A 654 -30.45 -13.48 9.00
N ILE A 655 -29.22 -13.19 8.57
CA ILE A 655 -27.97 -13.49 9.29
C ILE A 655 -27.42 -12.23 9.95
N HIS A 656 -26.56 -12.38 10.98
CA HIS A 656 -25.84 -11.26 11.60
C HIS A 656 -26.75 -10.08 12.02
N GLY A 657 -27.96 -10.37 12.48
CA GLY A 657 -28.93 -9.35 12.93
C GLY A 657 -29.51 -8.48 11.81
N ALA A 658 -29.33 -8.84 10.55
CA ALA A 658 -29.92 -8.13 9.43
C ALA A 658 -31.45 -8.10 9.52
N ASP A 659 -32.02 -6.91 9.27
CA ASP A 659 -33.45 -6.65 9.34
C ASP A 659 -33.96 -5.77 8.19
N THR A 660 -33.08 -5.36 7.27
CA THR A 660 -33.35 -4.37 6.24
C THR A 660 -32.69 -4.76 4.92
N LEU A 661 -33.45 -4.69 3.82
CA LEU A 661 -32.93 -4.64 2.45
C LEU A 661 -32.73 -3.18 2.05
N ARG A 662 -31.65 -2.88 1.33
CA ARG A 662 -31.29 -1.54 0.83
C ARG A 662 -31.02 -1.59 -0.66
N MET A 663 -31.41 -0.55 -1.38
CA MET A 663 -30.96 -0.27 -2.75
C MET A 663 -30.99 1.22 -3.04
N PHE A 664 -30.24 1.64 -4.06
CA PHE A 664 -30.26 3.00 -4.57
C PHE A 664 -30.93 3.04 -5.93
N VAL A 665 -31.86 3.97 -6.11
CA VAL A 665 -32.63 4.13 -7.35
C VAL A 665 -32.61 5.58 -7.79
N SER A 666 -32.36 5.83 -9.07
CA SER A 666 -32.45 7.15 -9.69
C SER A 666 -33.33 7.10 -10.94
N GLY A 667 -34.25 8.05 -11.07
CA GLY A 667 -34.86 8.40 -12.35
C GLY A 667 -33.87 9.15 -13.26
N PRO A 668 -34.21 9.38 -14.53
CA PRO A 668 -33.31 9.97 -15.51
C PRO A 668 -33.24 11.49 -15.35
N VAL A 669 -32.03 12.04 -15.50
CA VAL A 669 -31.79 13.49 -15.41
C VAL A 669 -32.39 14.26 -16.60
N VAL A 670 -32.59 13.59 -17.74
CA VAL A 670 -33.08 14.17 -19.00
C VAL A 670 -34.20 13.28 -19.58
N GLY A 671 -35.25 13.89 -20.14
CA GLY A 671 -36.33 13.18 -20.84
C GLY A 671 -37.55 12.88 -19.97
N GLY A 672 -37.37 12.73 -18.65
CA GLY A 672 -38.45 12.41 -17.71
C GLY A 672 -39.00 11.00 -17.88
N ASN A 673 -39.69 10.51 -16.86
CA ASN A 673 -40.33 9.20 -16.83
C ASN A 673 -41.85 9.37 -16.81
N ASP A 674 -42.58 8.52 -17.53
CA ASP A 674 -44.01 8.39 -17.28
C ASP A 674 -44.23 7.74 -15.89
N PRO A 675 -45.21 8.19 -15.08
CA PRO A 675 -45.43 7.66 -13.74
C PRO A 675 -45.78 6.17 -13.72
N GLU A 676 -44.90 5.35 -13.16
CA GLU A 676 -45.13 3.94 -12.86
C GLU A 676 -44.64 3.63 -11.43
N PRO A 677 -45.41 2.89 -10.62
CA PRO A 677 -44.95 2.47 -9.30
C PRO A 677 -43.79 1.49 -9.45
N PHE A 678 -42.70 1.74 -8.73
CA PHE A 678 -41.55 0.86 -8.66
C PHE A 678 -41.78 -0.17 -7.56
N TYR A 679 -41.43 -1.43 -7.77
CA TYR A 679 -41.58 -2.47 -6.76
C TYR A 679 -40.39 -3.41 -6.73
N VAL A 680 -40.22 -4.03 -5.57
CA VAL A 680 -39.31 -5.17 -5.36
C VAL A 680 -40.17 -6.34 -4.94
N ALA A 681 -39.97 -7.49 -5.59
CA ALA A 681 -40.51 -8.74 -5.10
C ALA A 681 -39.39 -9.69 -4.68
N VAL A 682 -39.61 -10.43 -3.59
CA VAL A 682 -38.65 -11.40 -3.05
C VAL A 682 -39.34 -12.74 -2.97
N GLU A 683 -38.72 -13.76 -3.56
CA GLU A 683 -39.19 -15.15 -3.56
C GLU A 683 -38.24 -16.03 -2.75
N ASP A 684 -38.79 -16.85 -1.84
CA ASP A 684 -38.03 -17.88 -1.15
C ASP A 684 -37.94 -19.20 -1.94
N ALA A 685 -37.07 -20.12 -1.53
CA ALA A 685 -36.95 -21.44 -2.18
C ALA A 685 -38.22 -22.32 -2.07
N GLY A 686 -39.18 -21.94 -1.24
CA GLY A 686 -40.51 -22.56 -1.15
C GLY A 686 -41.52 -22.00 -2.14
N GLY A 687 -41.17 -20.94 -2.88
CA GLY A 687 -42.04 -20.25 -3.84
C GLY A 687 -42.99 -19.24 -3.20
N HIS A 688 -42.78 -18.84 -1.94
CA HIS A 688 -43.54 -17.72 -1.36
C HIS A 688 -42.95 -16.40 -1.84
N VAL A 689 -43.82 -15.48 -2.24
CA VAL A 689 -43.43 -14.16 -2.77
C VAL A 689 -44.04 -13.06 -1.92
N ALA A 690 -43.23 -12.06 -1.53
CA ALA A 690 -43.71 -10.79 -1.02
C ALA A 690 -43.30 -9.66 -1.96
N VAL A 691 -44.17 -8.66 -2.09
CA VAL A 691 -43.98 -7.50 -2.98
C VAL A 691 -44.09 -6.22 -2.16
N VAL A 692 -43.10 -5.34 -2.29
CA VAL A 692 -43.09 -4.01 -1.67
C VAL A 692 -43.01 -2.98 -2.79
N THR A 693 -43.82 -1.91 -2.69
CA THR A 693 -43.98 -0.92 -3.74
C THR A 693 -43.61 0.47 -3.22
N HIS A 694 -42.78 1.18 -3.98
CA HIS A 694 -42.51 2.61 -3.82
C HIS A 694 -43.22 3.38 -4.95
N PRO A 695 -44.19 4.26 -4.63
CA PRO A 695 -45.08 4.84 -5.64
C PRO A 695 -44.36 5.71 -6.67
N ASP A 696 -43.38 6.52 -6.24
CA ASP A 696 -42.85 7.61 -7.07
C ASP A 696 -41.31 7.60 -7.24
N ILE A 697 -40.57 6.58 -6.78
CA ILE A 697 -39.09 6.63 -6.77
C ILE A 697 -38.49 6.69 -8.18
N ALA A 698 -39.19 6.12 -9.17
CA ALA A 698 -38.81 6.20 -10.59
C ALA A 698 -38.88 7.64 -11.16
N LEU A 699 -39.55 8.57 -10.47
CA LEU A 699 -39.68 9.97 -10.88
C LEU A 699 -38.63 10.88 -10.23
N SER A 700 -37.89 10.38 -9.23
CA SER A 700 -36.89 11.14 -8.49
C SER A 700 -35.64 11.34 -9.34
N ALA A 701 -35.30 12.59 -9.65
CA ALA A 701 -34.01 12.90 -10.26
C ALA A 701 -32.90 12.82 -9.21
N GLY A 702 -31.89 11.98 -9.46
CA GLY A 702 -30.79 11.70 -8.53
C GLY A 702 -31.04 10.48 -7.65
N TRP A 703 -29.98 10.00 -7.02
CA TRP A 703 -30.00 8.78 -6.22
C TRP A 703 -30.84 8.92 -4.95
N THR A 704 -31.82 8.02 -4.82
CA THR A 704 -32.65 7.86 -3.63
C THR A 704 -32.34 6.51 -3.00
N GLU A 705 -31.94 6.51 -1.73
CA GLU A 705 -31.83 5.28 -0.94
C GLU A 705 -33.23 4.78 -0.57
N TRP A 706 -33.53 3.54 -0.90
CA TRP A 706 -34.74 2.85 -0.44
C TRP A 706 -34.37 1.73 0.53
N ARG A 707 -34.80 1.88 1.78
CA ARG A 707 -34.70 0.86 2.83
C ARG A 707 -36.04 0.16 3.00
N ILE A 708 -36.03 -1.16 2.87
CA ILE A 708 -37.20 -2.03 3.01
C ILE A 708 -36.98 -2.89 4.26
N PRO A 709 -37.68 -2.60 5.38
CA PRO A 709 -37.67 -3.46 6.54
C PRO A 709 -38.16 -4.87 6.18
N PHE A 710 -37.52 -5.91 6.70
CA PHE A 710 -37.93 -7.30 6.49
C PHE A 710 -39.35 -7.59 6.97
N SER A 711 -39.90 -6.77 7.88
CA SER A 711 -41.31 -6.84 8.28
C SER A 711 -42.30 -6.49 7.16
N GLU A 712 -41.85 -5.83 6.09
CA GLU A 712 -42.62 -5.54 4.88
C GLU A 712 -42.56 -6.68 3.84
N LEU A 713 -41.81 -7.76 4.13
CA LEU A 713 -41.73 -8.97 3.31
C LEU A 713 -42.43 -10.16 3.98
N PRO A 714 -43.74 -10.09 4.28
CA PRO A 714 -44.42 -11.12 5.05
C PRO A 714 -44.54 -12.44 4.27
N GLY A 715 -44.30 -13.55 4.95
CA GLY A 715 -44.51 -14.89 4.40
C GLY A 715 -43.36 -15.46 3.58
N VAL A 716 -42.28 -14.71 3.37
CA VAL A 716 -41.05 -15.16 2.71
C VAL A 716 -40.06 -15.69 3.77
N ASP A 717 -39.47 -16.86 3.53
CA ASP A 717 -38.33 -17.37 4.30
C ASP A 717 -37.02 -16.68 3.90
N LEU A 718 -36.67 -15.61 4.63
CA LEU A 718 -35.45 -14.84 4.42
C LEU A 718 -34.16 -15.59 4.78
N SER A 719 -34.22 -16.83 5.27
CA SER A 719 -33.03 -17.68 5.40
C SER A 719 -32.66 -18.41 4.11
N ASN A 720 -33.51 -18.33 3.08
CA ASN A 720 -33.34 -19.07 1.83
C ASN A 720 -34.01 -18.33 0.66
N VAL A 721 -33.54 -17.12 0.36
CA VAL A 721 -34.05 -16.28 -0.73
C VAL A 721 -33.57 -16.82 -2.07
N ARG A 722 -34.51 -17.16 -2.96
CA ARG A 722 -34.25 -17.82 -4.23
C ARG A 722 -34.17 -16.86 -5.40
N THR A 723 -35.07 -15.88 -5.45
CA THR A 723 -35.19 -14.95 -6.57
C THR A 723 -35.52 -13.56 -6.05
N MET A 724 -34.92 -12.54 -6.66
CA MET A 724 -35.26 -11.14 -6.46
C MET A 724 -35.77 -10.55 -7.77
N TYR A 725 -36.82 -9.75 -7.68
CA TYR A 725 -37.42 -9.04 -8.80
C TYR A 725 -37.37 -7.54 -8.57
N ILE A 726 -37.04 -6.79 -9.61
CA ILE A 726 -37.12 -5.33 -9.64
C ILE A 726 -38.03 -4.96 -10.80
N GLY A 727 -39.13 -4.27 -10.52
CA GLY A 727 -40.11 -3.97 -11.56
C GLY A 727 -40.80 -2.63 -11.44
N LEU A 728 -41.49 -2.28 -12.52
CA LEU A 728 -42.33 -1.10 -12.64
C LEU A 728 -43.72 -1.49 -13.13
N GLY A 729 -44.75 -0.97 -12.48
CA GLY A 729 -46.16 -1.31 -12.68
C GLY A 729 -46.74 -2.09 -11.50
N ASP A 730 -47.86 -2.78 -11.73
CA ASP A 730 -48.53 -3.63 -10.73
C ASP A 730 -48.55 -5.08 -11.22
N ARG A 731 -47.64 -5.92 -10.72
CA ARG A 731 -47.54 -7.32 -11.12
C ARG A 731 -48.75 -8.16 -10.78
N ASP A 732 -49.49 -7.79 -9.73
CA ASP A 732 -50.65 -8.54 -9.27
C ASP A 732 -51.94 -8.12 -9.98
N ASN A 733 -52.00 -6.86 -10.46
CA ASN A 733 -53.14 -6.29 -11.18
C ASN A 733 -52.69 -5.41 -12.39
N PRO A 734 -52.02 -6.00 -13.40
CA PRO A 734 -51.40 -5.22 -14.47
C PRO A 734 -52.41 -4.41 -15.29
N ARG A 735 -52.03 -3.17 -15.62
CA ARG A 735 -52.83 -2.23 -16.40
C ARG A 735 -51.91 -1.44 -17.32
N ALA A 736 -52.41 -1.12 -18.52
CA ALA A 736 -51.68 -0.30 -19.47
C ALA A 736 -51.17 0.98 -18.80
N GLY A 737 -49.88 1.20 -18.97
CA GLY A 737 -49.10 2.22 -18.27
C GLY A 737 -48.16 2.97 -19.22
N GLY A 738 -47.21 3.69 -18.64
CA GLY A 738 -46.20 4.47 -19.33
C GLY A 738 -44.89 3.75 -19.57
N ALA A 739 -43.90 4.50 -20.07
CA ALA A 739 -42.55 4.02 -20.32
C ALA A 739 -41.49 4.97 -19.75
N GLY A 740 -40.28 4.46 -19.55
CA GLY A 740 -39.17 5.25 -19.03
C GLY A 740 -37.90 4.42 -18.77
N LEU A 741 -36.97 5.01 -18.03
CA LEU A 741 -35.68 4.42 -17.66
C LEU A 741 -35.38 4.75 -16.20
N VAL A 742 -34.95 3.78 -15.41
CA VAL A 742 -34.38 4.01 -14.07
C VAL A 742 -32.98 3.42 -13.99
N PHE A 743 -32.19 3.93 -13.06
CA PHE A 743 -30.89 3.39 -12.70
C PHE A 743 -30.98 2.78 -11.31
N VAL A 744 -30.41 1.60 -11.14
CA VAL A 744 -30.36 0.88 -9.86
C VAL A 744 -28.91 0.58 -9.52
N ASP A 745 -28.57 0.74 -8.25
CA ASP A 745 -27.22 0.55 -7.73
C ASP A 745 -27.22 0.06 -6.27
N ASP A 746 -26.09 -0.51 -5.84
CA ASP A 746 -25.76 -0.82 -4.44
C ASP A 746 -26.86 -1.57 -3.64
N ILE A 747 -27.31 -2.71 -4.18
CA ILE A 747 -28.31 -3.58 -3.54
C ILE A 747 -27.62 -4.40 -2.44
N GLY A 748 -28.18 -4.38 -1.23
CA GLY A 748 -27.64 -5.14 -0.12
C GLY A 748 -28.65 -5.39 0.99
N PHE A 749 -28.29 -6.23 1.96
CA PHE A 749 -29.09 -6.51 3.15
C PHE A 749 -28.24 -6.39 4.42
N GLY A 750 -28.86 -5.98 5.52
CA GLY A 750 -28.13 -5.79 6.77
C GLY A 750 -28.93 -5.05 7.83
N HIS A 751 -28.23 -4.32 8.69
CA HIS A 751 -28.81 -3.50 9.75
C HIS A 751 -28.19 -2.10 9.65
N PRO A 752 -29.01 -1.04 9.51
CA PRO A 752 -28.48 0.32 9.46
C PRO A 752 -27.71 0.61 10.75
N GLY A 753 -26.58 1.29 10.62
CA GLY A 753 -25.82 1.75 11.78
C GLY A 753 -26.70 2.63 12.66
N SER A 754 -26.52 2.54 13.96
CA SER A 754 -27.06 3.56 14.86
C SER A 754 -26.39 4.88 14.48
N ALA A 755 -27.15 5.83 13.93
CA ALA A 755 -26.65 7.17 13.67
C ALA A 755 -26.06 7.70 14.99
N GLY A 756 -24.74 7.87 15.02
CA GLY A 756 -24.06 8.41 16.20
C GLY A 756 -24.59 9.82 16.48
N ASP A 757 -25.14 10.00 17.68
CA ASP A 757 -25.35 11.32 18.28
C ASP A 757 -24.01 12.00 18.62
#